data_AF-A0A7L0I8T5-F1
#
_entry.id   AF-A0A7L0I8T5-F1
#
_cell.length_a   1.000
_cell.length_b   1.000
_cell.length_c   1.000
_cell.angle_alpha   90.00
_cell.angle_beta   90.00
_cell.angle_gamma   90.00
#
_symmetry.space_group_name_H-M   'P 1'
#
loop_
_entity.id
_entity.type
_entity.pdbx_description
1 polymer ?
#
loop_
_entity_poly.entity_id
_entity_poly.type
_entity_poly.pdbx_seq_one_letter_code
_entity_poly.pdbx_strand_id
1 'polypeptide(L)'
;FAGRLVGALDAVLDSNARVAPFRILLQVPGSQVYSAIACGATAEEINQHWEWLEQNLLHTLSVFDNKEDIVSFVKGKVKALIAEETSSKLAEQEEDPEKFREALVKFESRFNFPEAEKLITYYSCCCWKGKVPRQGWLYLSINHLCFYSFFLGKELKLIIPWVEVQKLERTSNVFMTDTVRVTTPNKERDFSTFLNIAEAFRIMEQLADVTLRRLLDNEIFELDPGLQDPTQITKRDLEARAQNEFFRAFFRLPRKEKLHEVVDCSLWTPFSRCHTAGRMYTSDSYICFASKENGCCNVIIPLREVISIEKMEDTSLLPNPIIVSIRSKTAFQFIELKDRDTLVENLLQRLKEVNSSNPVHYNNLQNKNQNTPAFGSTYVLRDGESACPGTEVSQGKERSECGKESSYLPNAEALRSDFHQAGMAGLDFGKSREQIKESLWDDHFVEYGRTVCMFRTEKIRKLVAMGIPESLRGKLWLLFSDAVTDLDSHPGYYGHLVEASMGKCCMATEEIERDLHRSLPEHPAFQSETGIAALRRVLTAYAHRNPKIGYCQSMNILTSVLLLYAKEEEAFWLLVAVCERMLPDYFNQRVIGAQVDQSVFEELIKEQLPELAEHMKDLTTLASISLSWFLTLFLSIMPLESAVNVVDCFFYDGIKAIFQLGLAILEANAVDLCNSKDDGQALMILSRFLEHVKNEESPLPPIGNHHAFFSDDQEASPVTEIANLIHDSYEKFGDHSVAQIEHMRYKHRIRVLQSHEDTTKQNVLRVVIPDVSILPEDLEELYDLFKREHLIRCYWDTTSPVIDRHDPSRPYAEQYRIDAQQFTNLYRLVSPWTCGEHTDVLAQRTFRLLDENMDRLVEFKGLASCLDVMYNGEMNEKIKLLYKLHIPPALTENERDSQSPLKNPLLSTSRPLVIGKSNGDAVDYQKQLKQMLKDLAKEKDNKAEKELPKMSQREFIQFCKTLYSMFHEDPEENDLYQAIATVTTLLLQIGEVGQRSISLGSGSDEFTEDLQPEASASDQDAVFTDTVKAPHKDSQPSPVTEGDWTVSFEHILASLLTEQSLVNFFEKPLELKPKLENAKLNQYNLKTNGMSCQSRGEHAKLNTQ
;
A
#
# COMPACT_ATOMS: atom_id res chain seq x y z
N PHE A 1 -37.86 -8.21 -15.92
CA PHE A 1 -38.85 -7.31 -16.59
C PHE A 1 -38.66 -5.84 -16.22
N ALA A 2 -38.67 -5.45 -14.94
CA ALA A 2 -38.56 -4.05 -14.52
C ALA A 2 -37.41 -3.25 -15.16
N GLY A 3 -36.17 -3.78 -15.18
CA GLY A 3 -35.02 -3.08 -15.78
C GLY A 3 -35.16 -2.74 -17.27
N ARG A 4 -35.80 -3.60 -18.07
CA ARG A 4 -36.09 -3.28 -19.50
C ARG A 4 -37.18 -2.22 -19.65
N LEU A 5 -38.17 -2.20 -18.76
CA LEU A 5 -39.22 -1.17 -18.76
C LEU A 5 -38.65 0.19 -18.32
N VAL A 6 -37.76 0.19 -17.31
CA VAL A 6 -37.05 1.39 -16.85
C VAL A 6 -36.10 1.89 -17.93
N GLY A 7 -35.27 1.03 -18.55
CA GLY A 7 -34.39 1.43 -19.65
C GLY A 7 -35.13 1.94 -20.90
N ALA A 8 -36.32 1.40 -21.19
CA ALA A 8 -37.19 1.92 -22.25
C ALA A 8 -37.83 3.27 -21.86
N LEU A 9 -38.23 3.46 -20.59
CA LEU A 9 -38.63 4.77 -20.08
C LEU A 9 -37.46 5.77 -20.13
N ASP A 10 -36.24 5.34 -19.81
CA ASP A 10 -35.03 6.17 -19.84
C ASP A 10 -34.76 6.63 -21.28
N ALA A 11 -34.77 5.74 -22.28
CA ALA A 11 -34.64 6.16 -23.68
C ALA A 11 -35.74 7.15 -24.15
N VAL A 12 -36.94 7.09 -23.54
CA VAL A 12 -38.09 7.98 -23.84
C VAL A 12 -38.11 9.26 -22.98
N LEU A 13 -37.34 9.33 -21.89
CA LEU A 13 -37.24 10.49 -20.99
C LEU A 13 -35.90 11.23 -21.11
N ASP A 14 -34.82 10.53 -21.45
CA ASP A 14 -33.49 11.06 -21.79
C ASP A 14 -33.51 11.77 -23.16
N SER A 15 -34.45 11.39 -24.03
CA SER A 15 -34.82 12.21 -25.21
C SER A 15 -35.44 13.57 -24.85
N ASN A 16 -35.74 13.82 -23.56
CA ASN A 16 -36.09 15.13 -22.99
C ASN A 16 -35.04 15.64 -21.98
N ALA A 17 -33.87 14.99 -21.85
CA ALA A 17 -32.81 15.45 -20.95
C ALA A 17 -32.20 16.76 -21.46
N ARG A 18 -32.58 17.85 -20.80
CA ARG A 18 -32.07 19.23 -20.99
C ARG A 18 -31.82 19.60 -22.45
N VAL A 19 -32.87 20.11 -23.10
CA VAL A 19 -32.67 21.09 -24.17
C VAL A 19 -31.80 22.22 -23.61
N ALA A 20 -30.52 22.24 -23.98
CA ALA A 20 -29.64 23.36 -23.71
C ALA A 20 -30.36 24.65 -24.17
N PRO A 21 -30.41 25.70 -23.33
CA PRO A 21 -31.23 26.89 -23.61
C PRO A 21 -30.86 27.55 -24.94
N PHE A 22 -29.60 27.39 -25.36
CA PHE A 22 -29.11 27.82 -26.66
C PHE A 22 -28.55 26.66 -27.48
N ARG A 23 -28.79 26.69 -28.79
CA ARG A 23 -28.42 25.64 -29.75
C ARG A 23 -28.11 26.23 -31.11
N ILE A 24 -27.10 25.69 -31.79
CA ILE A 24 -26.87 25.93 -33.22
C ILE A 24 -27.40 24.72 -33.99
N LEU A 25 -28.35 24.97 -34.89
CA LEU A 25 -29.01 23.94 -35.69
C LEU A 25 -28.59 24.06 -37.16
N LEU A 26 -28.02 22.99 -37.70
CA LEU A 26 -27.83 22.84 -39.14
C LEU A 26 -29.16 22.47 -39.79
N GLN A 27 -29.65 23.34 -40.68
CA GLN A 27 -30.81 23.08 -41.54
C GLN A 27 -30.38 23.04 -43.01
N VAL A 28 -30.78 22.00 -43.73
CA VAL A 28 -30.59 21.90 -45.18
C VAL A 28 -31.79 22.54 -45.89
N PRO A 29 -31.59 23.43 -46.89
CA PRO A 29 -32.68 23.96 -47.70
C PRO A 29 -33.42 22.86 -48.47
N GLY A 30 -34.59 22.47 -47.94
CA GLY A 30 -35.44 21.38 -48.42
C GLY A 30 -35.72 20.26 -47.39
N SER A 31 -34.95 20.20 -46.29
CA SER A 31 -35.16 19.24 -45.21
C SER A 31 -36.13 19.78 -44.15
N GLN A 32 -37.05 18.92 -43.67
CA GLN A 32 -37.84 19.19 -42.45
C GLN A 32 -37.11 18.78 -41.16
N VAL A 33 -35.96 18.10 -41.28
CA VAL A 33 -35.15 17.64 -40.15
C VAL A 33 -33.98 18.59 -39.93
N TYR A 34 -33.83 19.05 -38.69
CA TYR A 34 -32.72 19.85 -38.19
C TYR A 34 -31.71 18.94 -37.48
N SER A 35 -30.41 19.22 -37.60
CA SER A 35 -29.38 18.56 -36.80
C SER A 35 -28.75 19.57 -35.85
N ALA A 36 -28.77 19.32 -34.54
CA ALA A 36 -27.98 20.13 -33.60
C ALA A 36 -26.49 19.87 -33.87
N ILE A 37 -25.71 20.94 -33.97
CA ILE A 37 -24.25 20.89 -34.18
C ILE A 37 -23.45 21.59 -33.06
N ALA A 38 -24.10 22.44 -32.25
CA ALA A 38 -23.58 22.92 -30.98
C ALA A 38 -24.73 23.21 -30.00
N CYS A 39 -24.43 23.20 -28.71
CA CYS A 39 -25.34 23.46 -27.59
C CYS A 39 -24.59 24.31 -26.56
N GLY A 40 -25.28 25.24 -25.89
CA GLY A 40 -24.69 26.11 -24.87
C GLY A 40 -25.64 26.35 -23.70
N ALA A 41 -25.09 26.43 -22.50
CA ALA A 41 -25.76 26.82 -21.27
C ALA A 41 -25.96 28.34 -21.17
N THR A 42 -25.07 29.16 -21.75
CA THR A 42 -25.20 30.62 -21.80
C THR A 42 -25.24 31.19 -23.23
N ALA A 43 -25.61 32.47 -23.33
CA ALA A 43 -25.64 33.17 -24.61
C ALA A 43 -24.23 33.55 -25.08
N GLU A 44 -23.29 33.83 -24.17
CA GLU A 44 -21.88 34.06 -24.50
C GLU A 44 -21.24 32.80 -25.11
N GLU A 45 -21.47 31.64 -24.49
CA GLU A 45 -20.93 30.34 -24.92
C GLU A 45 -21.42 29.95 -26.32
N ILE A 46 -22.72 30.06 -26.60
CA ILE A 46 -23.25 29.71 -27.93
C ILE A 46 -22.76 30.67 -29.03
N ASN A 47 -22.51 31.94 -28.69
CA ASN A 47 -21.98 32.92 -29.64
C ASN A 47 -20.51 32.63 -29.97
N GLN A 48 -19.70 32.19 -29.00
CA GLN A 48 -18.34 31.71 -29.25
C GLN A 48 -18.34 30.50 -30.20
N HIS A 49 -19.26 29.54 -30.00
CA HIS A 49 -19.42 28.41 -30.93
C HIS A 49 -19.87 28.87 -32.34
N TRP A 50 -20.67 29.92 -32.45
CA TRP A 50 -21.08 30.48 -33.75
C TRP A 50 -19.93 31.18 -34.47
N GLU A 51 -19.21 32.07 -33.79
CA GLU A 51 -18.02 32.76 -34.33
C GLU A 51 -16.96 31.76 -34.80
N TRP A 52 -16.76 30.67 -34.03
CA TRP A 52 -15.85 29.61 -34.42
C TRP A 52 -16.32 28.87 -35.70
N LEU A 53 -17.62 28.54 -35.83
CA LEU A 53 -18.18 27.93 -37.04
C LEU A 53 -18.08 28.86 -38.26
N GLU A 54 -18.26 30.16 -38.07
CA GLU A 54 -18.14 31.17 -39.11
C GLU A 54 -16.71 31.26 -39.65
N GLN A 55 -15.72 31.31 -38.75
CA GLN A 55 -14.30 31.37 -39.12
C GLN A 55 -13.82 30.06 -39.78
N ASN A 56 -14.15 28.90 -39.20
CA ASN A 56 -13.50 27.63 -39.54
C ASN A 56 -14.27 26.75 -40.53
N LEU A 57 -15.60 26.92 -40.66
CA LEU A 57 -16.44 26.03 -41.45
C LEU A 57 -17.16 26.74 -42.60
N LEU A 58 -17.81 27.89 -42.35
CA LEU A 58 -18.68 28.56 -43.34
C LEU A 58 -18.00 28.80 -44.69
N HIS A 59 -16.74 29.24 -44.70
CA HIS A 59 -16.00 29.51 -45.94
C HIS A 59 -15.83 28.25 -46.81
N THR A 60 -15.64 27.07 -46.18
CA THR A 60 -15.44 25.80 -46.90
C THR A 60 -16.76 25.22 -47.43
N LEU A 61 -17.92 25.58 -46.85
CA LEU A 61 -19.22 25.07 -47.32
C LEU A 61 -19.56 25.51 -48.74
N SER A 62 -18.99 26.64 -49.19
CA SER A 62 -19.17 27.17 -50.54
C SER A 62 -18.56 26.30 -51.66
N VAL A 63 -17.73 25.32 -51.31
CA VAL A 63 -17.01 24.43 -52.25
C VAL A 63 -17.84 23.20 -52.65
N PHE A 64 -18.92 22.90 -51.93
CA PHE A 64 -19.72 21.69 -52.14
C PHE A 64 -21.00 21.98 -52.93
N ASP A 65 -21.10 21.41 -54.14
CA ASP A 65 -22.32 21.50 -54.97
C ASP A 65 -23.47 20.63 -54.43
N ASN A 66 -23.16 19.57 -53.68
CA ASN A 66 -24.13 18.63 -53.12
C ASN A 66 -24.46 18.94 -51.65
N LYS A 67 -25.76 19.10 -51.37
CA LYS A 67 -26.28 19.41 -50.03
C LYS A 67 -26.08 18.29 -49.00
N GLU A 68 -26.05 17.03 -49.43
CA GLU A 68 -25.79 15.90 -48.52
C GLU A 68 -24.31 15.81 -48.13
N ASP A 69 -23.42 16.21 -49.05
CA ASP A 69 -21.98 16.29 -48.79
C ASP A 69 -21.67 17.46 -47.84
N ILE A 70 -22.38 18.60 -47.94
CA ILE A 70 -22.31 19.68 -46.94
C ILE A 70 -22.65 19.16 -45.54
N VAL A 71 -23.74 18.40 -45.39
CA VAL A 71 -24.14 17.85 -44.08
C VAL A 71 -23.09 16.88 -43.55
N SER A 72 -22.60 15.99 -44.42
CA SER A 72 -21.62 14.97 -44.06
C SER A 72 -20.27 15.60 -43.70
N PHE A 73 -19.85 16.64 -44.43
CA PHE A 73 -18.65 17.43 -44.14
C PHE A 73 -18.78 18.21 -42.83
N VAL A 74 -19.87 18.96 -42.60
CA VAL A 74 -20.07 19.71 -41.35
C VAL A 74 -20.07 18.76 -40.15
N LYS A 75 -20.84 17.67 -40.21
CA LYS A 75 -20.89 16.66 -39.14
C LYS A 75 -19.54 15.98 -38.94
N GLY A 76 -18.86 15.61 -40.03
CA GLY A 76 -17.55 14.97 -39.98
C GLY A 76 -16.47 15.90 -39.40
N LYS A 77 -16.46 17.18 -39.78
CA LYS A 77 -15.44 18.14 -39.35
C LYS A 77 -15.64 18.60 -37.91
N VAL A 78 -16.89 18.85 -37.48
CA VAL A 78 -17.21 19.10 -36.05
C VAL A 78 -16.85 17.88 -35.19
N LYS A 79 -17.18 16.66 -35.63
CA LYS A 79 -16.76 15.42 -34.94
C LYS A 79 -15.24 15.26 -34.87
N ALA A 80 -14.53 15.53 -35.96
CA ALA A 80 -13.07 15.42 -36.02
C ALA A 80 -12.38 16.40 -35.07
N LEU A 81 -12.91 17.61 -34.91
CA LEU A 81 -12.36 18.61 -34.01
C LEU A 81 -12.65 18.34 -32.54
N ILE A 82 -13.84 17.81 -32.22
CA ILE A 82 -14.09 17.22 -30.88
C ILE A 82 -13.10 16.08 -30.60
N ALA A 83 -12.71 15.29 -31.62
CA ALA A 83 -11.69 14.25 -31.46
C ALA A 83 -10.25 14.80 -31.33
N GLU A 84 -9.92 15.93 -31.97
CA GLU A 84 -8.62 16.62 -31.85
C GLU A 84 -8.47 17.36 -30.50
N GLU A 85 -9.51 18.04 -30.03
CA GLU A 85 -9.51 18.81 -28.78
C GLU A 85 -9.56 17.90 -27.54
N THR A 86 -10.24 16.74 -27.62
CA THR A 86 -10.24 15.70 -26.57
C THR A 86 -9.24 14.55 -26.86
N SER A 87 -8.10 14.85 -27.48
CA SER A 87 -7.14 13.84 -27.97
C SER A 87 -6.35 13.13 -26.85
N SER A 88 -7.06 12.27 -26.12
CA SER A 88 -6.45 11.28 -25.24
C SER A 88 -6.11 10.02 -26.03
N LYS A 89 -4.81 9.71 -26.13
CA LYS A 89 -4.26 8.48 -26.74
C LYS A 89 -4.82 7.18 -26.12
N LEU A 90 -5.47 7.28 -24.96
CA LEU A 90 -6.16 6.17 -24.29
C LEU A 90 -7.38 5.70 -25.09
N ALA A 91 -8.16 6.63 -25.68
CA ALA A 91 -9.36 6.29 -26.42
C ALA A 91 -9.06 5.47 -27.70
N GLU A 92 -7.90 5.70 -28.33
CA GLU A 92 -7.44 4.95 -29.51
C GLU A 92 -7.16 3.47 -29.21
N GLN A 93 -7.04 3.09 -27.93
CA GLN A 93 -6.77 1.74 -27.47
C GLN A 93 -8.04 0.97 -27.05
N GLU A 94 -9.22 1.58 -27.11
CA GLU A 94 -10.47 0.91 -26.77
C GLU A 94 -11.13 0.24 -27.99
N GLU A 95 -12.00 -0.74 -27.77
CA GLU A 95 -12.75 -1.41 -28.86
C GLU A 95 -13.70 -0.45 -29.59
N ASP A 96 -14.19 0.57 -28.88
CA ASP A 96 -15.02 1.65 -29.43
C ASP A 96 -14.49 3.03 -28.99
N PRO A 97 -13.50 3.57 -29.72
CA PRO A 97 -12.88 4.86 -29.40
C PRO A 97 -13.86 6.04 -29.39
N GLU A 98 -14.95 5.98 -30.18
CA GLU A 98 -15.94 7.05 -30.22
C GLU A 98 -16.78 7.07 -28.94
N LYS A 99 -17.34 5.92 -28.53
CA LYS A 99 -18.15 5.84 -27.30
C LYS A 99 -17.31 6.08 -26.05
N PHE A 100 -16.05 5.63 -26.01
CA PHE A 100 -15.17 5.91 -24.88
C PHE A 100 -14.85 7.41 -24.75
N ARG A 101 -14.57 8.11 -25.87
CA ARG A 101 -14.35 9.57 -25.85
C ARG A 101 -15.60 10.32 -25.37
N GLU A 102 -16.81 9.92 -25.79
CA GLU A 102 -18.05 10.47 -25.22
C GLU A 102 -18.19 10.21 -23.72
N ALA A 103 -17.77 9.04 -23.23
CA ALA A 103 -17.82 8.70 -21.82
C ALA A 103 -16.81 9.52 -21.00
N LEU A 104 -15.62 9.80 -21.56
CA LEU A 104 -14.59 10.64 -20.95
C LEU A 104 -15.07 12.09 -20.76
N VAL A 105 -15.61 12.74 -21.81
CA VAL A 105 -16.17 14.10 -21.70
C VAL A 105 -17.31 14.15 -20.68
N LYS A 106 -18.16 13.11 -20.63
CA LYS A 106 -19.22 12.97 -19.61
C LYS A 106 -18.63 12.78 -18.20
N PHE A 107 -17.53 12.06 -18.05
CA PHE A 107 -16.86 11.86 -16.76
C PHE A 107 -16.25 13.17 -16.24
N GLU A 108 -15.43 13.84 -17.05
CA GLU A 108 -14.78 15.11 -16.72
C GLU A 108 -15.82 16.18 -16.31
N SER A 109 -16.81 16.43 -17.18
CA SER A 109 -17.86 17.43 -16.93
C SER A 109 -18.77 17.11 -15.73
N ARG A 110 -19.00 15.83 -15.39
CA ARG A 110 -19.84 15.44 -14.26
C ARG A 110 -19.10 15.43 -12.93
N PHE A 111 -17.85 15.01 -12.92
CA PHE A 111 -17.11 14.79 -11.67
C PHE A 111 -16.14 15.92 -11.32
N ASN A 112 -15.60 16.65 -12.31
CA ASN A 112 -14.69 17.79 -12.16
C ASN A 112 -13.37 17.44 -11.43
N PHE A 113 -12.81 16.27 -11.71
CA PHE A 113 -11.50 15.87 -11.20
C PHE A 113 -10.35 16.58 -11.95
N PRO A 114 -9.14 16.65 -11.38
CA PRO A 114 -7.93 17.07 -12.10
C PRO A 114 -7.59 16.10 -13.24
N GLU A 115 -6.85 16.57 -14.24
CA GLU A 115 -6.39 15.79 -15.42
C GLU A 115 -5.58 14.51 -15.06
N ALA A 116 -5.02 14.45 -13.85
CA ALA A 116 -4.36 13.25 -13.32
C ALA A 116 -5.32 12.07 -13.05
N GLU A 117 -6.61 12.33 -12.81
CA GLU A 117 -7.62 11.28 -12.57
C GLU A 117 -8.17 10.75 -13.90
N LYS A 118 -7.51 9.73 -14.45
CA LYS A 118 -7.89 9.14 -15.73
C LYS A 118 -9.02 8.12 -15.58
N LEU A 119 -10.00 8.19 -16.50
CA LEU A 119 -11.02 7.16 -16.67
C LEU A 119 -10.39 5.89 -17.24
N ILE A 120 -10.66 4.74 -16.62
CA ILE A 120 -10.18 3.41 -17.04
C ILE A 120 -11.23 2.69 -17.89
N THR A 121 -12.48 2.68 -17.42
CA THR A 121 -13.60 2.02 -18.10
C THR A 121 -14.94 2.54 -17.56
N TYR A 122 -16.03 2.23 -18.25
CA TYR A 122 -17.38 2.62 -17.84
C TYR A 122 -18.40 1.55 -18.21
N TYR A 123 -19.44 1.41 -17.38
CA TYR A 123 -20.48 0.39 -17.54
C TYR A 123 -21.87 1.00 -17.35
N SER A 124 -22.82 0.60 -18.21
CA SER A 124 -24.24 0.90 -17.96
C SER A 124 -24.78 -0.03 -16.88
N CYS A 125 -25.41 0.53 -15.84
CA CYS A 125 -25.96 -0.24 -14.73
C CYS A 125 -27.04 0.55 -13.96
N CYS A 126 -27.76 -0.13 -13.08
CA CYS A 126 -28.65 0.50 -12.09
C CYS A 126 -27.96 0.57 -10.72
N CYS A 127 -27.91 1.76 -10.09
CA CYS A 127 -27.63 1.88 -8.66
C CYS A 127 -28.93 1.84 -7.86
N TRP A 128 -28.96 1.07 -6.78
CA TRP A 128 -30.16 0.93 -5.93
C TRP A 128 -30.12 1.88 -4.73
N LYS A 129 -31.24 2.56 -4.47
CA LYS A 129 -31.49 3.28 -3.21
C LYS A 129 -32.74 2.70 -2.55
N GLY A 130 -32.54 1.74 -1.64
CA GLY A 130 -33.61 0.88 -1.16
C GLY A 130 -34.20 0.05 -2.32
N LYS A 131 -35.53 0.01 -2.44
CA LYS A 131 -36.21 -0.74 -3.51
C LYS A 131 -36.33 -0.01 -4.86
N VAL A 132 -35.70 1.16 -5.01
CA VAL A 132 -35.77 1.97 -6.23
C VAL A 132 -34.46 1.86 -7.03
N PRO A 133 -34.46 1.19 -8.20
CA PRO A 133 -33.33 1.22 -9.11
C PRO A 133 -33.25 2.59 -9.81
N ARG A 134 -32.05 3.11 -9.96
CA ARG A 134 -31.74 4.31 -10.74
C ARG A 134 -30.79 3.92 -11.86
N GLN A 135 -31.31 3.86 -13.08
CA GLN A 135 -30.51 3.60 -14.27
C GLN A 135 -29.49 4.72 -14.46
N GLY A 136 -28.27 4.37 -14.86
CA GLY A 136 -27.19 5.31 -15.05
C GLY A 136 -25.93 4.66 -15.56
N TRP A 137 -24.81 5.31 -15.24
CA TRP A 137 -23.49 4.94 -15.71
C TRP A 137 -22.51 4.90 -14.54
N LEU A 138 -21.85 3.76 -14.39
CA LEU A 138 -20.70 3.56 -13.51
C LEU A 138 -19.44 3.90 -14.31
N TYR A 139 -18.59 4.75 -13.75
CA TYR A 139 -17.30 5.16 -14.27
C TYR A 139 -16.24 4.70 -13.28
N LEU A 140 -15.26 3.94 -13.77
CA LEU A 140 -14.15 3.45 -12.95
C LEU A 140 -12.90 4.21 -13.41
N SER A 141 -12.32 5.00 -12.50
CA SER A 141 -11.06 5.71 -12.69
C SER A 141 -9.96 5.11 -11.81
N ILE A 142 -8.73 5.59 -11.98
CA ILE A 142 -7.56 5.11 -11.24
C ILE A 142 -7.82 5.05 -9.73
N ASN A 143 -8.38 6.10 -9.12
CA ASN A 143 -8.52 6.21 -7.67
C ASN A 143 -9.98 6.11 -7.18
N HIS A 144 -10.97 6.16 -8.08
CA HIS A 144 -12.38 6.28 -7.70
C HIS A 144 -13.32 5.36 -8.49
N LEU A 145 -14.34 4.88 -7.78
CA LEU A 145 -15.60 4.40 -8.32
C LEU A 145 -16.58 5.58 -8.34
N CYS A 146 -17.04 5.96 -9.52
CA CYS A 146 -17.96 7.07 -9.72
C CYS A 146 -19.27 6.58 -10.36
N PHE A 147 -20.43 7.08 -9.93
CA PHE A 147 -21.71 6.74 -10.55
C PHE A 147 -22.56 7.98 -10.79
N TYR A 148 -23.18 8.04 -11.98
CA TYR A 148 -24.09 9.11 -12.36
C TYR A 148 -25.43 8.56 -12.86
N SER A 149 -26.52 9.09 -12.32
CA SER A 149 -27.89 8.88 -12.81
C SER A 149 -28.69 10.18 -12.73
N PHE A 150 -29.52 10.45 -13.74
CA PHE A 150 -30.50 11.53 -13.71
C PHE A 150 -31.88 10.96 -14.03
N PHE A 151 -32.71 10.74 -13.00
CA PHE A 151 -34.00 10.06 -13.16
C PHE A 151 -35.12 10.89 -12.53
N LEU A 152 -36.19 11.15 -13.31
CA LEU A 152 -37.36 11.95 -12.90
C LEU A 152 -36.98 13.30 -12.25
N GLY A 153 -36.05 14.03 -12.87
CA GLY A 153 -35.57 15.32 -12.37
C GLY A 153 -34.66 15.25 -11.13
N LYS A 154 -34.35 14.05 -10.62
CA LYS A 154 -33.48 13.83 -9.46
C LYS A 154 -32.14 13.26 -9.88
N GLU A 155 -31.13 14.12 -9.86
CA GLU A 155 -29.73 13.73 -10.00
C GLU A 155 -29.27 12.83 -8.84
N LEU A 156 -28.40 11.88 -9.16
CA LEU A 156 -27.63 11.08 -8.21
C LEU A 156 -26.19 11.02 -8.75
N LYS A 157 -25.30 11.77 -8.12
CA LYS A 157 -23.85 11.72 -8.29
C LYS A 157 -23.26 11.00 -7.08
N LEU A 158 -22.46 9.97 -7.31
CA LEU A 158 -21.68 9.26 -6.29
C LEU A 158 -20.21 9.30 -6.68
N ILE A 159 -19.34 9.58 -5.72
CA ILE A 159 -17.89 9.42 -5.79
C ILE A 159 -17.53 8.57 -4.58
N ILE A 160 -16.87 7.44 -4.80
CA ILE A 160 -16.39 6.52 -3.77
C ILE A 160 -14.91 6.25 -4.08
N PRO A 161 -13.96 6.75 -3.28
CA PRO A 161 -12.55 6.40 -3.43
C PRO A 161 -12.34 4.90 -3.18
N TRP A 162 -11.44 4.25 -3.92
CA TRP A 162 -11.16 2.83 -3.70
C TRP A 162 -10.66 2.54 -2.28
N VAL A 163 -9.95 3.47 -1.66
CA VAL A 163 -9.50 3.40 -0.26
C VAL A 163 -10.63 3.46 0.78
N GLU A 164 -11.85 3.84 0.41
CA GLU A 164 -13.03 3.79 1.29
C GLU A 164 -13.85 2.50 1.10
N VAL A 165 -13.45 1.61 0.20
CA VAL A 165 -14.13 0.31 -0.02
C VAL A 165 -13.62 -0.69 1.02
N GLN A 166 -14.51 -1.11 1.92
CA GLN A 166 -14.26 -2.16 2.91
C GLN A 166 -14.62 -3.56 2.39
N LYS A 167 -15.62 -3.63 1.51
CA LYS A 167 -16.11 -4.90 0.94
C LYS A 167 -16.60 -4.70 -0.48
N LEU A 168 -16.27 -5.65 -1.34
CA LEU A 168 -16.74 -5.73 -2.72
C LEU A 168 -17.22 -7.17 -2.95
N GLU A 169 -18.50 -7.36 -3.26
CA GLU A 169 -19.11 -8.69 -3.36
C GLU A 169 -20.08 -8.83 -4.52
N ARG A 170 -20.07 -10.00 -5.16
CA ARG A 170 -21.21 -10.45 -5.96
C ARG A 170 -22.25 -11.07 -5.04
N THR A 171 -23.45 -10.54 -5.12
CA THR A 171 -24.60 -10.95 -4.32
C THR A 171 -25.76 -11.30 -5.23
N SER A 172 -26.73 -12.05 -4.70
CA SER A 172 -28.02 -12.29 -5.34
C SER A 172 -29.06 -12.46 -4.24
N ASN A 173 -30.25 -11.91 -4.45
CA ASN A 173 -31.37 -11.99 -3.52
C ASN A 173 -32.67 -12.21 -4.29
N VAL A 174 -33.75 -12.56 -3.58
CA VAL A 174 -35.05 -12.94 -4.18
C VAL A 174 -35.63 -11.87 -5.13
N PHE A 175 -35.23 -10.60 -4.99
CA PHE A 175 -35.69 -9.48 -5.82
C PHE A 175 -34.68 -9.03 -6.88
N MET A 176 -33.41 -9.44 -6.77
CA MET A 176 -32.31 -9.01 -7.63
C MET A 176 -31.34 -10.18 -7.88
N THR A 177 -31.32 -10.67 -9.11
CA THR A 177 -30.29 -11.60 -9.60
C THR A 177 -29.07 -10.81 -10.07
N ASP A 178 -27.87 -11.27 -9.72
CA ASP A 178 -26.58 -10.70 -10.11
C ASP A 178 -26.42 -9.20 -9.78
N THR A 179 -26.05 -8.93 -8.53
CA THR A 179 -25.74 -7.58 -8.01
C THR A 179 -24.29 -7.48 -7.54
N VAL A 180 -23.64 -6.36 -7.83
CA VAL A 180 -22.35 -5.98 -7.21
C VAL A 180 -22.65 -5.08 -6.02
N ARG A 181 -22.29 -5.52 -4.82
CA ARG A 181 -22.36 -4.73 -3.59
C ARG A 181 -21.01 -4.09 -3.30
N VAL A 182 -21.04 -2.78 -3.08
CA VAL A 182 -19.91 -1.99 -2.59
C VAL A 182 -20.26 -1.50 -1.19
N THR A 183 -19.47 -1.90 -0.19
CA THR A 183 -19.64 -1.48 1.21
C THR A 183 -18.51 -0.53 1.59
N THR A 184 -18.89 0.64 2.10
CA THR A 184 -18.00 1.64 2.70
C THR A 184 -18.38 1.84 4.17
N PRO A 185 -17.52 2.43 5.03
CA PRO A 185 -17.75 2.52 6.49
C PRO A 185 -19.13 3.04 6.90
N ASN A 186 -19.73 3.89 6.07
CA ASN A 186 -21.00 4.54 6.36
C ASN A 186 -22.19 3.96 5.56
N LYS A 187 -21.96 3.28 4.43
CA LYS A 187 -22.99 3.05 3.40
C LYS A 187 -22.71 1.82 2.52
N GLU A 188 -23.73 0.99 2.32
CA GLU A 188 -23.75 -0.02 1.25
C GLU A 188 -24.39 0.53 -0.04
N ARG A 189 -23.92 0.06 -1.20
CA ARG A 189 -24.46 0.36 -2.53
C ARG A 189 -24.52 -0.88 -3.40
N ASP A 190 -25.74 -1.25 -3.80
CA ASP A 190 -25.96 -2.32 -4.77
C ASP A 190 -26.04 -1.73 -6.18
N PHE A 191 -25.29 -2.34 -7.10
CA PHE A 191 -25.31 -2.08 -8.53
C PHE A 191 -25.76 -3.34 -9.28
N SER A 192 -26.59 -3.20 -10.32
CA SER A 192 -27.07 -4.36 -11.09
C SER A 192 -27.34 -4.02 -12.55
N THR A 193 -27.86 -5.00 -13.32
CA THR A 193 -28.18 -4.87 -14.76
C THR A 193 -26.99 -4.50 -15.65
N PHE A 194 -25.78 -4.92 -15.27
CA PHE A 194 -24.60 -4.88 -16.14
C PHE A 194 -24.79 -5.76 -17.37
N LEU A 195 -24.18 -5.39 -18.50
CA LEU A 195 -24.10 -6.25 -19.70
C LEU A 195 -23.16 -7.44 -19.45
N ASN A 196 -22.02 -7.19 -18.81
CA ASN A 196 -21.04 -8.20 -18.39
C ASN A 196 -20.63 -7.94 -16.93
N ILE A 197 -21.38 -8.51 -15.98
CA ILE A 197 -21.10 -8.33 -14.55
C ILE A 197 -19.76 -8.94 -14.12
N ALA A 198 -19.33 -10.03 -14.76
CA ALA A 198 -18.10 -10.73 -14.38
C ALA A 198 -16.85 -9.88 -14.72
N GLU A 199 -16.83 -9.28 -15.91
CA GLU A 199 -15.78 -8.34 -16.32
C GLU A 199 -15.79 -7.07 -15.46
N ALA A 200 -16.96 -6.45 -15.26
CA ALA A 200 -17.08 -5.25 -14.44
C ALA A 200 -16.59 -5.50 -13.00
N PHE A 201 -17.00 -6.62 -12.39
CA PHE A 201 -16.56 -7.01 -11.05
C PHE A 201 -15.05 -7.25 -10.98
N ARG A 202 -14.48 -7.98 -11.94
CA ARG A 202 -13.03 -8.23 -12.01
C ARG A 202 -12.22 -6.94 -12.10
N ILE A 203 -12.65 -5.97 -12.92
CA ILE A 203 -11.97 -4.67 -13.01
C ILE A 203 -12.13 -3.85 -11.73
N MET A 204 -13.28 -3.91 -11.05
CA MET A 204 -13.47 -3.26 -9.74
C MET A 204 -12.58 -3.87 -8.66
N GLU A 205 -12.43 -5.20 -8.60
CA GLU A 205 -11.51 -5.89 -7.68
C GLU A 205 -10.06 -5.49 -7.95
N GLN A 206 -9.65 -5.49 -9.22
CA GLN A 206 -8.30 -5.13 -9.64
C GLN A 206 -7.96 -3.67 -9.33
N LEU A 207 -8.86 -2.72 -9.60
CA LEU A 207 -8.64 -1.31 -9.26
C LEU A 207 -8.62 -1.06 -7.74
N ALA A 208 -9.48 -1.74 -6.99
CA ALA A 208 -9.44 -1.69 -5.53
C ALA A 208 -8.10 -2.23 -5.00
N ASP A 209 -7.68 -3.42 -5.44
CA ASP A 209 -6.42 -4.05 -5.04
C ASP A 209 -5.19 -3.20 -5.37
N VAL A 210 -5.07 -2.69 -6.62
CA VAL A 210 -3.97 -1.77 -6.99
C VAL A 210 -3.95 -0.54 -6.10
N THR A 211 -5.10 0.11 -5.91
CA THR A 211 -5.16 1.40 -5.19
C THR A 211 -4.90 1.22 -3.70
N LEU A 212 -5.43 0.16 -3.09
CA LEU A 212 -5.21 -0.14 -1.67
C LEU A 212 -3.75 -0.52 -1.42
N ARG A 213 -3.13 -1.35 -2.27
CA ARG A 213 -1.69 -1.65 -2.15
C ARG A 213 -0.81 -0.43 -2.35
N ARG A 214 -1.14 0.43 -3.33
CA ARG A 214 -0.34 1.64 -3.59
C ARG A 214 -0.41 2.71 -2.49
N LEU A 215 -1.44 2.69 -1.64
CA LEU A 215 -1.76 3.80 -0.72
C LEU A 215 -1.90 3.41 0.76
N LEU A 216 -2.13 2.13 1.10
CA LEU A 216 -2.35 1.63 2.47
C LEU A 216 -1.47 0.41 2.82
N ASP A 217 -0.91 -0.29 1.82
CA ASP A 217 0.16 -1.24 2.08
C ASP A 217 1.44 -0.44 2.21
N ASN A 218 1.72 -0.01 3.44
CA ASN A 218 2.83 0.91 3.71
C ASN A 218 4.17 0.26 3.29
N GLU A 219 4.31 -1.06 3.42
CA GLU A 219 5.52 -1.75 2.98
C GLU A 219 5.70 -1.62 1.46
N ILE A 220 6.94 -1.46 0.96
CA ILE A 220 7.22 -1.13 -0.45
C ILE A 220 6.87 -2.30 -1.39
N PHE A 221 5.58 -2.45 -1.68
CA PHE A 221 5.03 -3.47 -2.56
C PHE A 221 5.48 -3.21 -4.00
N GLU A 222 6.16 -4.18 -4.61
CA GLU A 222 6.49 -4.13 -6.02
C GLU A 222 5.26 -4.47 -6.86
N LEU A 223 4.47 -3.43 -7.17
CA LEU A 223 3.52 -3.46 -8.29
C LEU A 223 4.28 -3.82 -9.57
N ASP A 224 3.64 -4.56 -10.50
CA ASP A 224 4.20 -4.78 -11.83
C ASP A 224 4.59 -3.42 -12.45
N PRO A 225 5.72 -3.28 -13.17
CA PRO A 225 6.24 -1.96 -13.59
C PRO A 225 5.24 -1.07 -14.37
N GLY A 226 4.30 -1.66 -15.12
CA GLY A 226 3.25 -0.93 -15.83
C GLY A 226 2.12 -0.37 -14.94
N LEU A 227 2.08 -0.75 -13.66
CA LEU A 227 1.10 -0.32 -12.66
C LEU A 227 1.72 0.59 -11.57
N GLN A 228 3.05 0.77 -11.59
CA GLN A 228 3.76 1.66 -10.66
C GLN A 228 3.46 3.14 -10.93
N ASP A 229 3.36 3.55 -12.20
CA ASP A 229 2.84 4.87 -12.57
C ASP A 229 1.30 4.80 -12.68
N PRO A 230 0.54 5.42 -11.76
CA PRO A 230 -0.92 5.40 -11.81
C PRO A 230 -1.47 5.94 -13.12
N THR A 231 -0.75 6.85 -13.78
CA THR A 231 -1.20 7.55 -14.97
C THR A 231 -1.10 6.73 -16.25
N GLN A 232 -0.41 5.58 -16.25
CA GLN A 232 -0.34 4.69 -17.42
C GLN A 232 -1.34 3.53 -17.36
N ILE A 233 -2.00 3.30 -16.22
CA ILE A 233 -2.92 2.17 -16.04
C ILE A 233 -4.04 2.25 -17.07
N THR A 234 -4.20 1.22 -17.90
CA THR A 234 -5.35 1.04 -18.80
C THR A 234 -6.19 -0.18 -18.39
N LYS A 235 -7.39 -0.32 -18.98
CA LYS A 235 -8.19 -1.54 -18.85
C LYS A 235 -7.40 -2.78 -19.27
N ARG A 236 -6.66 -2.71 -20.39
CA ARG A 236 -5.86 -3.81 -20.95
C ARG A 236 -4.75 -4.25 -20.00
N ASP A 237 -4.11 -3.32 -19.28
CA ASP A 237 -3.05 -3.65 -18.32
C ASP A 237 -3.61 -4.44 -17.13
N LEU A 238 -4.78 -4.07 -16.61
CA LEU A 238 -5.44 -4.81 -15.53
C LEU A 238 -5.88 -6.21 -15.98
N GLU A 239 -6.32 -6.37 -17.22
CA GLU A 239 -6.67 -7.68 -17.79
C GLU A 239 -5.44 -8.54 -18.04
N ALA A 240 -4.34 -7.95 -18.53
CA ALA A 240 -3.06 -8.63 -18.67
C ALA A 240 -2.48 -9.01 -17.31
N ARG A 241 -2.56 -8.15 -16.30
CA ARG A 241 -2.13 -8.42 -14.92
C ARG A 241 -2.88 -9.62 -14.34
N ALA A 242 -4.21 -9.64 -14.41
CA ALA A 242 -5.01 -10.77 -13.93
C ALA A 242 -4.68 -12.10 -14.64
N GLN A 243 -4.35 -12.08 -15.94
CA GLN A 243 -3.88 -13.27 -16.66
C GLN A 243 -2.47 -13.70 -16.22
N ASN A 244 -1.57 -12.74 -16.00
CA ASN A 244 -0.22 -12.98 -15.50
C ASN A 244 -0.22 -13.58 -14.10
N GLU A 245 -1.02 -13.03 -13.19
CA GLU A 245 -1.16 -13.51 -11.81
C GLU A 245 -1.71 -14.95 -11.79
N PHE A 246 -2.75 -15.25 -12.56
CA PHE A 246 -3.23 -16.62 -12.72
C PHE A 246 -2.16 -17.57 -13.28
N PHE A 247 -1.45 -17.16 -14.33
CA PHE A 247 -0.38 -17.95 -14.96
C PHE A 247 0.77 -18.25 -13.99
N ARG A 248 1.26 -17.20 -13.30
CA ARG A 248 2.31 -17.29 -12.27
C ARG A 248 1.88 -18.20 -11.12
N ALA A 249 0.66 -18.05 -10.60
CA ALA A 249 0.13 -18.88 -9.51
C ALA A 249 -0.09 -20.34 -9.92
N PHE A 250 -0.68 -20.59 -11.09
CA PHE A 250 -1.01 -21.94 -11.56
C PHE A 250 0.24 -22.80 -11.83
N PHE A 251 1.28 -22.22 -12.45
CA PHE A 251 2.54 -22.93 -12.72
C PHE A 251 3.60 -22.73 -11.63
N ARG A 252 3.36 -21.86 -10.64
CA ARG A 252 4.30 -21.48 -9.56
C ARG A 252 5.63 -20.94 -10.12
N LEU A 253 5.52 -19.93 -10.98
CA LEU A 253 6.63 -19.28 -11.67
C LEU A 253 7.09 -18.00 -10.94
N PRO A 254 8.33 -17.53 -11.19
CA PRO A 254 8.84 -16.28 -10.60
C PRO A 254 7.95 -15.06 -10.89
N ARG A 255 7.81 -14.15 -9.91
CA ARG A 255 7.01 -12.91 -10.04
C ARG A 255 7.36 -12.05 -11.25
N LYS A 256 8.60 -12.13 -11.75
CA LYS A 256 9.07 -11.38 -12.93
C LYS A 256 8.54 -11.89 -14.27
N GLU A 257 8.09 -13.15 -14.36
CA GLU A 257 7.71 -13.77 -15.64
C GLU A 257 6.46 -13.11 -16.22
N LYS A 258 6.54 -12.64 -17.46
CA LYS A 258 5.42 -12.10 -18.21
C LYS A 258 4.90 -13.10 -19.22
N LEU A 259 3.60 -13.40 -19.15
CA LEU A 259 2.86 -14.17 -20.13
C LEU A 259 2.78 -13.39 -21.46
N HIS A 260 3.22 -14.00 -22.54
CA HIS A 260 3.15 -13.44 -23.90
C HIS A 260 2.01 -14.03 -24.72
N GLU A 261 1.90 -15.37 -24.75
CA GLU A 261 1.02 -16.09 -25.67
C GLU A 261 0.37 -17.29 -24.97
N VAL A 262 -0.92 -17.53 -25.26
CA VAL A 262 -1.67 -18.72 -24.84
C VAL A 262 -2.29 -19.36 -26.07
N VAL A 263 -1.94 -20.62 -26.36
CA VAL A 263 -2.32 -21.30 -27.60
C VAL A 263 -2.95 -22.65 -27.27
N ASP A 264 -4.14 -22.93 -27.81
CA ASP A 264 -4.73 -24.27 -27.77
C ASP A 264 -3.83 -25.24 -28.55
N CYS A 265 -3.50 -26.40 -27.96
CA CYS A 265 -2.63 -27.40 -28.58
C CYS A 265 -2.84 -28.78 -27.96
N SER A 266 -2.28 -29.81 -28.58
CA SER A 266 -2.20 -31.14 -27.98
C SER A 266 -0.75 -31.61 -27.82
N LEU A 267 -0.38 -32.06 -26.62
CA LEU A 267 0.96 -32.53 -26.26
C LEU A 267 1.02 -34.06 -26.27
N TRP A 268 2.04 -34.65 -26.91
CA TRP A 268 2.30 -36.07 -26.81
C TRP A 268 2.66 -36.50 -25.38
N THR A 269 1.86 -37.38 -24.78
CA THR A 269 2.10 -37.94 -23.44
C THR A 269 2.58 -39.40 -23.53
N PRO A 270 3.85 -39.71 -23.18
CA PRO A 270 4.42 -41.05 -23.37
C PRO A 270 3.69 -42.18 -22.64
N PHE A 271 3.15 -41.88 -21.44
CA PHE A 271 2.43 -42.82 -20.58
C PHE A 271 1.05 -43.21 -21.15
N SER A 272 0.31 -42.26 -21.72
CA SER A 272 -0.99 -42.52 -22.37
C SER A 272 -0.85 -42.90 -23.85
N ARG A 273 0.33 -42.66 -24.46
CA ARG A 273 0.64 -42.91 -25.88
C ARG A 273 -0.34 -42.21 -26.83
N CYS A 274 -0.73 -41.00 -26.49
CA CYS A 274 -1.63 -40.16 -27.29
C CYS A 274 -1.24 -38.68 -27.17
N HIS A 275 -1.79 -37.84 -28.06
CA HIS A 275 -1.75 -36.39 -27.89
C HIS A 275 -2.88 -35.98 -26.94
N THR A 276 -2.51 -35.43 -25.78
CA THR A 276 -3.43 -34.93 -24.77
C THR A 276 -3.76 -33.46 -25.07
N ALA A 277 -5.04 -33.15 -25.28
CA ALA A 277 -5.50 -31.80 -25.55
C ALA A 277 -5.36 -30.87 -24.34
N GLY A 278 -4.93 -29.63 -24.58
CA GLY A 278 -4.66 -28.65 -23.55
C GLY A 278 -4.32 -27.27 -24.12
N ARG A 279 -3.56 -26.49 -23.35
CA ARG A 279 -3.07 -25.17 -23.73
C ARG A 279 -1.59 -25.03 -23.42
N MET A 280 -0.85 -24.48 -24.38
CA MET A 280 0.50 -23.97 -24.21
C MET A 280 0.44 -22.53 -23.73
N TYR A 281 1.31 -22.19 -22.79
CA TYR A 281 1.53 -20.85 -22.26
C TYR A 281 3.01 -20.52 -22.43
N THR A 282 3.35 -19.35 -22.96
CA THR A 282 4.75 -18.96 -23.13
C THR A 282 5.05 -17.65 -22.42
N SER A 283 6.14 -17.60 -21.67
CA SER A 283 6.64 -16.41 -20.97
C SER A 283 8.07 -16.05 -21.40
N ASP A 284 8.67 -15.07 -20.73
CA ASP A 284 10.06 -14.63 -20.97
C ASP A 284 11.05 -15.80 -20.88
N SER A 285 10.91 -16.64 -19.85
CA SER A 285 11.86 -17.73 -19.54
C SER A 285 11.27 -19.14 -19.61
N TYR A 286 9.98 -19.34 -19.88
CA TYR A 286 9.32 -20.65 -19.81
C TYR A 286 8.35 -20.95 -20.97
N ILE A 287 8.23 -22.24 -21.29
CA ILE A 287 7.11 -22.84 -22.04
C ILE A 287 6.38 -23.78 -21.07
N CYS A 288 5.10 -23.54 -20.82
CA CYS A 288 4.29 -24.37 -19.94
C CYS A 288 3.13 -25.00 -20.71
N PHE A 289 2.67 -26.17 -20.27
CA PHE A 289 1.50 -26.86 -20.80
C PHE A 289 0.57 -27.28 -19.67
N ALA A 290 -0.74 -27.12 -19.88
CA ALA A 290 -1.78 -27.67 -19.01
C ALA A 290 -2.84 -28.40 -19.83
N SER A 291 -3.17 -29.63 -19.44
CA SER A 291 -4.26 -30.41 -20.04
C SER A 291 -5.62 -29.73 -19.85
N LYS A 292 -6.54 -29.95 -20.79
CA LYS A 292 -7.90 -29.41 -20.74
C LYS A 292 -8.75 -30.03 -19.62
N GLU A 293 -8.48 -31.30 -19.31
CA GLU A 293 -9.02 -32.01 -18.16
C GLU A 293 -8.05 -31.82 -16.98
N ASN A 294 -8.57 -31.43 -15.81
CA ASN A 294 -7.76 -31.13 -14.63
C ASN A 294 -7.07 -32.39 -14.11
N GLY A 295 -5.80 -32.28 -13.70
CA GLY A 295 -5.03 -33.38 -13.10
C GLY A 295 -4.41 -34.38 -14.10
N CYS A 296 -4.83 -34.37 -15.37
CA CYS A 296 -4.29 -35.31 -16.37
C CYS A 296 -2.81 -35.08 -16.67
N CYS A 297 -2.39 -33.87 -17.03
CA CYS A 297 -0.99 -33.58 -17.35
C CYS A 297 -0.66 -32.07 -17.35
N ASN A 298 0.30 -31.66 -16.52
CA ASN A 298 0.96 -30.35 -16.58
C ASN A 298 2.46 -30.52 -16.83
N VAL A 299 3.08 -29.62 -17.58
CA VAL A 299 4.54 -29.58 -17.84
C VAL A 299 5.04 -28.15 -17.75
N ILE A 300 6.23 -27.95 -17.18
CA ILE A 300 6.94 -26.67 -17.12
C ILE A 300 8.32 -26.86 -17.74
N ILE A 301 8.62 -26.15 -18.81
CA ILE A 301 9.87 -26.24 -19.56
C ILE A 301 10.58 -24.89 -19.47
N PRO A 302 11.59 -24.71 -18.60
CA PRO A 302 12.43 -23.52 -18.63
C PRO A 302 13.14 -23.45 -19.98
N LEU A 303 13.12 -22.29 -20.65
CA LEU A 303 13.81 -22.07 -21.92
C LEU A 303 15.32 -22.32 -21.80
N ARG A 304 15.90 -22.13 -20.60
CA ARG A 304 17.29 -22.49 -20.32
C ARG A 304 17.58 -23.98 -20.57
N GLU A 305 16.61 -24.87 -20.34
CA GLU A 305 16.77 -26.30 -20.60
C GLU A 305 16.56 -26.70 -22.07
N VAL A 306 16.05 -25.80 -22.90
CA VAL A 306 15.79 -26.05 -24.33
C VAL A 306 17.08 -25.93 -25.15
N ILE A 307 17.32 -26.94 -26.00
CA ILE A 307 18.42 -26.97 -26.98
C ILE A 307 17.93 -26.52 -28.36
N SER A 308 16.79 -27.06 -28.81
CA SER A 308 16.22 -26.74 -30.13
C SER A 308 14.69 -26.69 -30.08
N ILE A 309 14.14 -25.87 -30.97
CA ILE A 309 12.70 -25.78 -31.26
C ILE A 309 12.57 -25.97 -32.77
N GLU A 310 12.03 -27.10 -33.18
CA GLU A 310 12.04 -27.57 -34.57
C GLU A 310 10.62 -27.64 -35.13
N LYS A 311 10.41 -27.04 -36.31
CA LYS A 311 9.18 -27.16 -37.10
C LYS A 311 9.22 -28.50 -37.86
N MET A 312 8.18 -29.31 -37.79
CA MET A 312 8.07 -30.52 -38.63
C MET A 312 7.09 -30.33 -39.79
N GLU A 313 7.14 -31.26 -40.76
CA GLU A 313 6.20 -31.29 -41.89
C GLU A 313 4.76 -31.51 -41.40
N ASP A 314 3.84 -30.69 -41.92
CA ASP A 314 2.42 -30.75 -41.58
C ASP A 314 1.75 -31.96 -42.27
N THR A 315 0.98 -32.73 -41.51
CA THR A 315 0.27 -33.91 -42.02
C THR A 315 -1.13 -34.04 -41.40
N SER A 316 -2.03 -34.77 -42.05
CA SER A 316 -3.40 -34.98 -41.52
C SER A 316 -3.47 -35.71 -40.17
N LEU A 317 -2.37 -36.32 -39.71
CA LEU A 317 -2.25 -37.00 -38.41
C LEU A 317 -1.44 -36.19 -37.39
N LEU A 318 -0.61 -35.24 -37.85
CA LEU A 318 0.19 -34.33 -37.04
C LEU A 318 0.00 -32.92 -37.61
N PRO A 319 -1.11 -32.23 -37.27
CA PRO A 319 -1.37 -30.87 -37.75
C PRO A 319 -0.45 -29.86 -37.06
N ASN A 320 0.18 -28.97 -37.83
CA ASN A 320 1.08 -27.91 -37.37
C ASN A 320 2.09 -28.31 -36.26
N PRO A 321 2.91 -29.34 -36.47
CA PRO A 321 3.74 -29.91 -35.42
C PRO A 321 4.99 -29.09 -35.11
N ILE A 322 5.35 -29.02 -33.82
CA ILE A 322 6.67 -28.58 -33.33
C ILE A 322 7.26 -29.60 -32.36
N ILE A 323 8.59 -29.65 -32.29
CA ILE A 323 9.33 -30.43 -31.30
C ILE A 323 10.23 -29.48 -30.49
N VAL A 324 10.13 -29.57 -29.16
CA VAL A 324 10.99 -28.85 -28.21
C VAL A 324 11.93 -29.87 -27.57
N SER A 325 13.22 -29.83 -27.91
CA SER A 325 14.24 -30.74 -27.41
C SER A 325 14.98 -30.13 -26.22
N ILE A 326 15.14 -30.86 -25.11
CA ILE A 326 15.80 -30.38 -23.89
C ILE A 326 17.09 -31.13 -23.53
N ARG A 327 17.91 -30.54 -22.65
CA ARG A 327 19.25 -31.03 -22.25
C ARG A 327 19.28 -32.47 -21.74
N SER A 328 18.21 -32.94 -21.11
CA SER A 328 18.07 -34.34 -20.66
C SER A 328 17.91 -35.37 -21.79
N LYS A 329 17.95 -34.94 -23.06
CA LYS A 329 17.65 -35.73 -24.27
C LYS A 329 16.18 -36.16 -24.41
N THR A 330 15.29 -35.55 -23.62
CA THR A 330 13.85 -35.64 -23.79
C THR A 330 13.41 -34.64 -24.86
N ALA A 331 12.34 -34.95 -25.60
CA ALA A 331 11.73 -34.04 -26.57
C ALA A 331 10.21 -34.02 -26.41
N PHE A 332 9.61 -32.83 -26.43
CA PHE A 332 8.17 -32.62 -26.32
C PHE A 332 7.59 -32.30 -27.68
N GLN A 333 6.65 -33.11 -28.17
CA GLN A 333 5.96 -32.88 -29.44
C GLN A 333 4.59 -32.25 -29.17
N PHE A 334 4.38 -31.06 -29.74
CA PHE A 334 3.10 -30.36 -29.72
C PHE A 334 2.51 -30.33 -31.13
N ILE A 335 1.18 -30.45 -31.23
CA ILE A 335 0.40 -30.36 -32.47
C ILE A 335 -0.79 -29.41 -32.28
N GLU A 336 -1.51 -29.13 -33.37
CA GLU A 336 -2.71 -28.28 -33.44
C GLU A 336 -2.46 -26.78 -33.16
N LEU A 337 -1.20 -26.36 -33.16
CA LEU A 337 -0.79 -24.98 -32.92
C LEU A 337 -1.25 -24.05 -34.04
N LYS A 338 -2.08 -23.06 -33.70
CA LYS A 338 -2.40 -21.93 -34.58
C LYS A 338 -1.19 -21.01 -34.71
N ASP A 339 -1.02 -20.41 -35.89
CA ASP A 339 0.06 -19.46 -36.21
C ASP A 339 1.46 -19.94 -35.81
N ARG A 340 1.66 -21.27 -35.92
CA ARG A 340 2.87 -22.03 -35.53
C ARG A 340 4.18 -21.35 -35.92
N ASP A 341 4.23 -20.76 -37.12
CA ASP A 341 5.46 -20.20 -37.64
C ASP A 341 5.90 -18.94 -36.87
N THR A 342 4.96 -18.06 -36.53
CA THR A 342 5.17 -16.88 -35.68
C THR A 342 5.54 -17.29 -34.26
N LEU A 343 4.80 -18.25 -33.68
CA LEU A 343 5.06 -18.77 -32.33
C LEU A 343 6.50 -19.31 -32.20
N VAL A 344 6.98 -20.08 -33.18
CA VAL A 344 8.34 -20.62 -33.17
C VAL A 344 9.39 -19.52 -33.35
N GLU A 345 9.12 -18.50 -34.17
CA GLU A 345 10.04 -17.36 -34.34
C GLU A 345 10.17 -16.56 -33.03
N ASN A 346 9.06 -16.27 -32.35
CA ASN A 346 9.03 -15.64 -31.03
C ASN A 346 9.79 -16.48 -29.98
N LEU A 347 9.54 -17.79 -29.93
CA LEU A 347 10.22 -18.70 -29.00
C LEU A 347 11.72 -18.82 -29.28
N LEU A 348 12.14 -18.87 -30.55
CA LEU A 348 13.56 -18.88 -30.93
C LEU A 348 14.26 -17.54 -30.64
N GLN A 349 13.54 -16.42 -30.63
CA GLN A 349 14.06 -15.14 -30.15
C GLN A 349 14.28 -15.18 -28.63
N ARG A 350 13.25 -15.50 -27.84
CA ARG A 350 13.35 -15.59 -26.37
C ARG A 350 14.43 -16.59 -25.93
N LEU A 351 14.56 -17.72 -26.61
CA LEU A 351 15.63 -18.70 -26.37
C LEU A 351 17.04 -18.11 -26.58
N LYS A 352 17.24 -17.21 -27.56
CA LYS A 352 18.53 -16.51 -27.73
C LYS A 352 18.78 -15.51 -26.61
N GLU A 353 17.77 -14.78 -26.17
CA GLU A 353 17.86 -13.79 -25.08
C GLU A 353 18.24 -14.45 -23.74
N VAL A 354 17.60 -15.58 -23.40
CA VAL A 354 17.90 -16.41 -22.21
C VAL A 354 19.32 -16.99 -22.27
N ASN A 355 19.78 -17.44 -23.44
CA ASN A 355 21.15 -17.95 -23.60
C ASN A 355 22.22 -16.84 -23.63
N SER A 356 21.87 -15.61 -24.04
CA SER A 356 22.83 -14.48 -24.12
C SER A 356 23.06 -13.82 -22.77
N SER A 357 22.06 -13.83 -21.90
CA SER A 357 22.13 -13.26 -20.55
C SER A 357 22.90 -14.13 -19.55
N ASN A 358 23.21 -15.39 -19.89
CA ASN A 358 23.97 -16.33 -19.07
C ASN A 358 25.06 -17.05 -19.88
N PRO A 359 26.26 -16.46 -20.09
CA PRO A 359 27.37 -17.14 -20.74
C PRO A 359 27.92 -18.26 -19.85
N VAL A 360 27.42 -19.49 -20.05
CA VAL A 360 27.80 -20.66 -19.26
C VAL A 360 29.31 -20.97 -19.42
N HIS A 361 30.07 -20.75 -18.35
CA HIS A 361 31.45 -21.23 -18.26
C HIS A 361 31.44 -22.75 -18.06
N TYR A 362 31.71 -23.50 -19.13
CA TYR A 362 31.78 -24.96 -19.10
C TYR A 362 32.93 -25.45 -18.20
N ASN A 363 32.61 -25.92 -17.00
CA ASN A 363 33.47 -26.80 -16.22
C ASN A 363 32.94 -28.23 -16.25
N ASN A 364 33.76 -29.16 -16.75
CA ASN A 364 33.45 -30.58 -16.83
C ASN A 364 33.48 -31.24 -15.44
N LEU A 365 32.38 -31.17 -14.67
CA LEU A 365 32.14 -32.18 -13.63
C LEU A 365 31.64 -33.46 -14.30
N GLN A 366 32.58 -34.38 -14.49
CA GLN A 366 32.29 -35.72 -15.00
C GLN A 366 31.34 -36.45 -14.05
N ASN A 367 30.19 -36.84 -14.60
CA ASN A 367 29.22 -37.70 -13.95
C ASN A 367 29.84 -39.08 -13.71
N LYS A 368 30.32 -39.36 -12.49
CA LYS A 368 30.79 -40.69 -12.09
C LYS A 368 29.60 -41.61 -11.82
N ASN A 369 29.09 -42.23 -12.87
CA ASN A 369 28.46 -43.55 -12.83
C ASN A 369 28.57 -44.20 -14.21
N GLN A 370 29.22 -45.36 -14.28
CA GLN A 370 29.54 -46.05 -15.53
C GLN A 370 28.44 -47.06 -15.91
N ASN A 371 28.05 -47.13 -17.19
CA ASN A 371 28.36 -48.30 -18.02
C ASN A 371 27.82 -48.23 -19.48
N THR A 372 28.48 -49.00 -20.35
CA THR A 372 28.06 -49.38 -21.73
C THR A 372 28.15 -48.28 -22.83
N PRO A 373 28.34 -48.66 -24.12
CA PRO A 373 29.69 -48.53 -24.68
C PRO A 373 29.79 -47.62 -25.92
N ALA A 374 31.05 -47.36 -26.31
CA ALA A 374 31.42 -46.37 -27.31
C ALA A 374 30.92 -46.66 -28.75
N PHE A 375 30.58 -45.57 -29.44
CA PHE A 375 30.85 -45.43 -30.87
C PHE A 375 31.67 -44.15 -31.08
N GLY A 376 32.85 -44.28 -31.67
CA GLY A 376 33.73 -43.15 -31.94
C GLY A 376 33.47 -42.53 -33.30
N SER A 377 33.76 -41.24 -33.44
CA SER A 377 34.25 -40.70 -34.70
C SER A 377 35.22 -39.55 -34.46
N THR A 378 36.42 -39.71 -34.98
CA THR A 378 37.52 -38.75 -34.94
C THR A 378 37.25 -37.60 -35.89
N TYR A 379 37.33 -36.34 -35.44
CA TYR A 379 37.87 -35.28 -36.31
C TYR A 379 38.73 -34.26 -35.56
N VAL A 380 39.85 -33.96 -36.19
CA VAL A 380 40.98 -33.14 -35.74
C VAL A 380 40.58 -31.65 -35.67
N LEU A 381 41.01 -30.96 -34.61
CA LEU A 381 41.22 -29.51 -34.63
C LEU A 381 42.70 -29.20 -34.43
N ARG A 382 43.11 -28.07 -35.02
CA ARG A 382 44.48 -27.76 -35.44
C ARG A 382 45.02 -26.57 -34.65
N ASP A 383 46.29 -26.62 -34.28
CA ASP A 383 47.00 -25.56 -33.56
C ASP A 383 46.97 -24.20 -34.28
N GLY A 384 47.02 -23.13 -33.47
CA GLY A 384 47.12 -21.74 -33.88
C GLY A 384 47.58 -20.88 -32.71
N GLU A 385 48.88 -20.89 -32.42
CA GLU A 385 49.51 -20.14 -31.33
C GLU A 385 49.42 -18.61 -31.50
N SER A 386 49.41 -17.88 -30.37
CA SER A 386 49.74 -16.44 -30.33
C SER A 386 50.43 -16.05 -29.03
N ALA A 387 51.71 -16.40 -28.95
CA ALA A 387 52.81 -15.81 -28.16
C ALA A 387 52.53 -14.90 -26.94
N CYS A 388 53.06 -15.33 -25.78
CA CYS A 388 53.52 -14.45 -24.70
C CYS A 388 54.75 -13.61 -25.15
N PRO A 389 55.11 -12.52 -24.47
CA PRO A 389 56.03 -12.61 -23.31
C PRO A 389 55.67 -11.63 -22.17
N GLY A 390 55.99 -11.82 -20.89
CA GLY A 390 56.96 -12.71 -20.24
C GLY A 390 57.68 -11.90 -19.14
N THR A 391 57.97 -12.52 -17.99
CA THR A 391 59.17 -12.27 -17.14
C THR A 391 59.20 -13.35 -16.06
N GLU A 392 60.34 -14.02 -15.91
CA GLU A 392 60.60 -15.06 -14.93
C GLU A 392 61.11 -14.47 -13.60
N VAL A 393 60.97 -15.19 -12.48
CA VAL A 393 62.10 -15.72 -11.66
C VAL A 393 61.61 -16.26 -10.31
N SER A 394 61.80 -17.57 -10.16
CA SER A 394 62.16 -18.39 -9.00
C SER A 394 62.13 -17.87 -7.54
N GLN A 395 61.38 -18.64 -6.74
CA GLN A 395 61.78 -19.24 -5.44
C GLN A 395 62.45 -18.36 -4.36
N GLY A 396 61.65 -17.98 -3.35
CA GLY A 396 62.10 -17.79 -1.97
C GLY A 396 61.27 -18.68 -1.03
N LYS A 397 61.92 -19.63 -0.35
CA LYS A 397 61.25 -20.65 0.49
C LYS A 397 61.49 -20.37 1.97
N GLU A 398 60.70 -19.47 2.57
CA GLU A 398 60.69 -19.28 4.02
C GLU A 398 59.39 -19.79 4.64
N ARG A 399 59.56 -20.53 5.74
CA ARG A 399 58.52 -21.26 6.44
C ARG A 399 58.12 -20.46 7.67
N SER A 400 57.10 -19.61 7.53
CA SER A 400 56.49 -18.93 8.67
C SER A 400 55.26 -19.71 9.12
N GLU A 401 55.30 -20.22 10.35
CA GLU A 401 54.13 -20.79 11.02
C GLU A 401 53.21 -19.62 11.44
N CYS A 402 52.08 -19.47 10.76
CA CYS A 402 50.97 -18.66 11.26
C CYS A 402 49.69 -19.46 11.08
N GLY A 403 49.22 -20.06 12.17
CA GLY A 403 47.91 -20.69 12.21
C GLY A 403 46.82 -19.64 12.07
N LYS A 404 46.00 -19.76 11.02
CA LYS A 404 44.64 -19.22 10.99
C LYS A 404 43.72 -20.34 10.53
N GLU A 405 42.63 -20.50 11.27
CA GLU A 405 41.70 -21.60 11.14
C GLU A 405 40.91 -21.51 9.83
N SER A 406 40.76 -22.65 9.15
CA SER A 406 39.88 -22.78 7.99
C SER A 406 38.48 -23.15 8.47
N SER A 407 37.74 -22.19 9.01
CA SER A 407 36.40 -22.38 9.60
C SER A 407 35.23 -21.94 8.70
N TYR A 408 35.49 -21.51 7.47
CA TYR A 408 34.52 -20.83 6.59
C TYR A 408 34.14 -21.61 5.32
N LEU A 409 34.06 -22.94 5.40
CA LEU A 409 33.46 -23.74 4.32
C LEU A 409 31.96 -23.94 4.61
N PRO A 410 31.04 -23.57 3.70
CA PRO A 410 29.62 -23.90 3.80
C PRO A 410 29.43 -25.42 3.95
N ASN A 411 28.39 -25.89 4.66
CA ASN A 411 28.25 -27.33 4.83
C ASN A 411 27.94 -28.01 3.48
N ALA A 412 28.76 -29.00 3.12
CA ALA A 412 28.74 -29.65 1.82
C ALA A 412 27.66 -30.73 1.70
N GLU A 413 27.10 -31.16 2.83
CA GLU A 413 25.99 -32.12 2.91
C GLU A 413 24.80 -31.52 3.69
N ALA A 414 23.64 -32.19 3.62
CA ALA A 414 22.48 -31.83 4.43
C ALA A 414 22.71 -32.27 5.88
N LEU A 415 22.32 -31.47 6.87
CA LEU A 415 22.69 -31.72 8.28
C LEU A 415 22.30 -33.14 8.76
N ARG A 416 21.24 -33.73 8.20
CA ARG A 416 20.82 -35.09 8.57
C ARG A 416 21.85 -36.18 8.25
N SER A 417 22.68 -36.07 7.21
CA SER A 417 23.69 -37.12 6.92
C SER A 417 24.78 -37.18 8.00
N ASP A 418 25.17 -36.01 8.54
CA ASP A 418 26.18 -35.88 9.58
C ASP A 418 25.74 -36.50 10.93
N PHE A 419 24.47 -36.34 11.32
CA PHE A 419 23.99 -36.72 12.66
C PHE A 419 23.36 -38.11 12.79
N HIS A 420 23.18 -38.87 11.68
CA HIS A 420 22.58 -40.21 11.73
C HIS A 420 23.53 -41.36 12.12
N GLN A 421 24.85 -41.13 12.16
CA GLN A 421 25.83 -42.22 12.22
C GLN A 421 26.08 -42.82 13.63
N ALA A 422 25.53 -42.22 14.69
CA ALA A 422 25.96 -42.51 16.07
C ALA A 422 25.11 -43.53 16.87
N GLY A 423 23.94 -44.01 16.39
CA GLY A 423 22.97 -44.70 17.28
C GLY A 423 22.20 -45.93 16.76
N MET A 424 22.25 -46.29 15.48
CA MET A 424 21.22 -47.17 14.87
C MET A 424 21.65 -48.61 14.52
N ALA A 425 22.17 -49.34 15.50
CA ALA A 425 22.40 -50.79 15.37
C ALA A 425 21.15 -51.61 15.75
N GLY A 426 20.07 -51.57 14.94
CA GLY A 426 18.87 -52.39 15.22
C GLY A 426 17.62 -52.28 14.34
N LEU A 427 17.54 -51.38 13.35
CA LEU A 427 16.33 -51.22 12.51
C LEU A 427 16.53 -51.72 11.07
N ASP A 428 15.96 -52.89 10.77
CA ASP A 428 15.87 -53.44 9.40
C ASP A 428 14.49 -53.19 8.74
N PHE A 429 13.40 -53.10 9.51
CA PHE A 429 12.04 -52.92 8.98
C PHE A 429 11.75 -51.51 8.44
N GLY A 430 12.33 -50.45 9.03
CA GLY A 430 12.18 -49.08 8.48
C GLY A 430 12.89 -48.91 7.13
N LYS A 431 14.05 -49.57 6.98
CA LYS A 431 14.86 -49.51 5.76
C LYS A 431 14.17 -50.16 4.56
N SER A 432 13.37 -51.21 4.76
CA SER A 432 12.65 -51.85 3.67
C SER A 432 11.45 -51.03 3.16
N ARG A 433 10.80 -50.22 4.00
CA ARG A 433 9.72 -49.30 3.56
C ARG A 433 10.27 -48.15 2.71
N GLU A 434 11.34 -47.50 3.16
CA GLU A 434 11.98 -46.43 2.37
C GLU A 434 12.48 -46.95 1.01
N GLN A 435 13.07 -48.15 0.95
CA GLN A 435 13.47 -48.79 -0.31
C GLN A 435 12.30 -49.04 -1.27
N ILE A 436 11.11 -49.39 -0.75
CA ILE A 436 9.90 -49.53 -1.58
C ILE A 436 9.49 -48.17 -2.15
N LYS A 437 9.52 -47.10 -1.34
CA LYS A 437 9.21 -45.75 -1.82
C LYS A 437 10.23 -45.29 -2.87
N GLU A 438 11.53 -45.50 -2.64
CA GLU A 438 12.59 -45.20 -3.63
C GLU A 438 12.34 -45.93 -4.96
N SER A 439 12.00 -47.23 -4.93
CA SER A 439 11.69 -48.01 -6.14
C SER A 439 10.47 -47.44 -6.90
N LEU A 440 9.41 -47.05 -6.20
CA LEU A 440 8.22 -46.44 -6.82
C LEU A 440 8.54 -45.08 -7.48
N TRP A 441 9.43 -44.30 -6.88
CA TRP A 441 9.92 -43.05 -7.46
C TRP A 441 10.84 -43.27 -8.66
N ASP A 442 11.72 -44.28 -8.64
CA ASP A 442 12.56 -44.61 -9.80
C ASP A 442 11.73 -45.15 -10.99
N ASP A 443 10.73 -46.00 -10.74
CA ASP A 443 9.75 -46.41 -11.77
C ASP A 443 9.01 -45.20 -12.36
N HIS A 444 8.60 -44.25 -11.50
CA HIS A 444 7.96 -43.01 -11.93
C HIS A 444 8.90 -42.14 -12.80
N PHE A 445 10.16 -41.99 -12.42
CA PHE A 445 11.13 -41.20 -13.18
C PHE A 445 11.42 -41.77 -14.58
N VAL A 446 11.30 -43.09 -14.77
CA VAL A 446 11.44 -43.74 -16.08
C VAL A 446 10.27 -43.40 -17.01
N GLU A 447 9.03 -43.32 -16.49
CA GLU A 447 7.83 -43.07 -17.30
C GLU A 447 7.53 -41.55 -17.47
N TYR A 448 7.81 -40.72 -16.47
CA TYR A 448 7.41 -39.30 -16.39
C TYR A 448 8.57 -38.31 -16.42
N GLY A 449 9.82 -38.78 -16.31
CA GLY A 449 11.03 -37.94 -16.29
C GLY A 449 11.47 -37.50 -14.89
N ARG A 450 12.75 -37.10 -14.75
CA ARG A 450 13.40 -36.77 -13.46
C ARG A 450 13.80 -35.30 -13.28
N THR A 451 13.65 -34.47 -14.32
CA THR A 451 14.02 -33.04 -14.31
C THR A 451 12.84 -32.15 -13.96
N VAL A 452 13.06 -30.83 -13.85
CA VAL A 452 11.97 -29.85 -13.70
C VAL A 452 10.88 -29.99 -14.79
N CYS A 453 11.29 -30.43 -15.99
CA CYS A 453 10.41 -30.71 -17.13
C CYS A 453 9.61 -32.02 -17.02
N MET A 454 9.55 -32.67 -15.86
CA MET A 454 8.78 -33.89 -15.67
C MET A 454 7.28 -33.68 -15.91
N PHE A 455 6.60 -34.73 -16.39
CA PHE A 455 5.16 -34.74 -16.59
C PHE A 455 4.42 -34.85 -15.25
N ARG A 456 3.86 -33.73 -14.76
CA ARG A 456 3.11 -33.66 -13.49
C ARG A 456 1.68 -34.17 -13.71
N THR A 457 1.26 -35.16 -12.93
CA THR A 457 -0.01 -35.93 -13.11
C THR A 457 -0.60 -36.36 -11.76
N GLU A 458 -1.80 -36.95 -11.77
CA GLU A 458 -2.40 -37.58 -10.58
C GLU A 458 -1.52 -38.67 -9.95
N LYS A 459 -0.73 -39.42 -10.75
CA LYS A 459 0.13 -40.49 -10.22
C LYS A 459 1.19 -39.94 -9.26
N ILE A 460 1.86 -38.84 -9.62
CA ILE A 460 2.89 -38.23 -8.77
C ILE A 460 2.28 -37.56 -7.54
N ARG A 461 1.08 -36.97 -7.63
CA ARG A 461 0.36 -36.48 -6.43
C ARG A 461 0.19 -37.61 -5.41
N LYS A 462 -0.22 -38.80 -5.85
CA LYS A 462 -0.37 -39.97 -4.97
C LYS A 462 0.97 -40.42 -4.35
N LEU A 463 2.07 -40.38 -5.09
CA LEU A 463 3.41 -40.66 -4.54
C LEU A 463 3.84 -39.61 -3.51
N VAL A 464 3.51 -38.34 -3.71
CA VAL A 464 3.77 -37.26 -2.75
C VAL A 464 2.89 -37.41 -1.50
N ALA A 465 1.62 -37.78 -1.66
CA ALA A 465 0.69 -38.02 -0.55
C ALA A 465 1.11 -39.21 0.34
N MET A 466 1.78 -40.22 -0.22
CA MET A 466 2.43 -41.32 0.52
C MET A 466 3.74 -40.89 1.22
N GLY A 467 4.17 -39.63 1.07
CA GLY A 467 5.43 -39.10 1.60
C GLY A 467 6.63 -39.43 0.69
N ILE A 468 7.51 -38.45 0.50
CA ILE A 468 8.70 -38.57 -0.33
C ILE A 468 9.81 -39.30 0.45
N PRO A 469 10.58 -40.23 -0.16
CA PRO A 469 11.74 -40.85 0.48
C PRO A 469 12.72 -39.83 1.03
N GLU A 470 13.31 -40.12 2.20
CA GLU A 470 14.17 -39.14 2.88
C GLU A 470 15.37 -38.71 2.02
N SER A 471 15.91 -39.64 1.23
CA SER A 471 17.03 -39.46 0.30
C SER A 471 16.72 -38.59 -0.94
N LEU A 472 15.42 -38.38 -1.22
CA LEU A 472 14.92 -37.65 -2.39
C LEU A 472 14.30 -36.28 -2.03
N ARG A 473 13.89 -36.04 -0.77
CA ARG A 473 13.17 -34.82 -0.35
C ARG A 473 13.81 -33.52 -0.86
N GLY A 474 15.04 -33.19 -0.46
CA GLY A 474 15.68 -31.93 -0.87
C GLY A 474 15.77 -31.76 -2.39
N LYS A 475 16.04 -32.85 -3.13
CA LYS A 475 16.08 -32.83 -4.61
C LYS A 475 14.70 -32.60 -5.22
N LEU A 476 13.66 -33.25 -4.71
CA LEU A 476 12.30 -33.10 -5.23
C LEU A 476 11.68 -31.76 -4.84
N TRP A 477 11.96 -31.24 -3.65
CA TRP A 477 11.59 -29.88 -3.24
C TRP A 477 12.21 -28.84 -4.19
N LEU A 478 13.51 -28.97 -4.53
CA LEU A 478 14.19 -28.11 -5.52
C LEU A 478 13.57 -28.20 -6.93
N LEU A 479 13.11 -29.39 -7.34
CA LEU A 479 12.50 -29.63 -8.66
C LEU A 479 11.04 -29.17 -8.74
N PHE A 480 10.26 -29.31 -7.67
CA PHE A 480 8.85 -28.89 -7.64
C PHE A 480 8.71 -27.38 -7.51
N SER A 481 9.54 -26.76 -6.67
CA SER A 481 9.67 -25.30 -6.56
C SER A 481 10.41 -24.67 -7.75
N ASP A 482 11.17 -25.44 -8.53
CA ASP A 482 12.10 -24.92 -9.55
C ASP A 482 13.17 -23.95 -8.96
N ALA A 483 13.53 -24.13 -7.69
CA ALA A 483 14.66 -23.46 -7.06
C ALA A 483 16.01 -23.96 -7.62
N VAL A 484 16.05 -25.14 -8.24
CA VAL A 484 17.25 -25.65 -8.94
C VAL A 484 17.69 -24.74 -10.09
N THR A 485 16.73 -24.16 -10.85
CA THR A 485 17.05 -23.25 -11.95
C THR A 485 17.62 -21.93 -11.42
N ASP A 486 17.13 -21.44 -10.28
CA ASP A 486 17.67 -20.25 -9.62
C ASP A 486 19.11 -20.50 -9.11
N LEU A 487 19.35 -21.61 -8.41
CA LEU A 487 20.68 -22.07 -7.96
C LEU A 487 21.68 -22.14 -9.13
N ASP A 488 21.35 -22.90 -10.17
CA ASP A 488 22.22 -23.10 -11.33
C ASP A 488 22.49 -21.79 -12.10
N SER A 489 21.64 -20.76 -11.94
CA SER A 489 21.78 -19.47 -12.64
C SER A 489 22.68 -18.49 -11.89
N HIS A 490 22.98 -18.72 -10.60
CA HIS A 490 23.74 -17.79 -9.77
C HIS A 490 24.93 -18.45 -9.04
N PRO A 491 25.91 -19.07 -9.75
CA PRO A 491 27.04 -19.75 -9.10
C PRO A 491 27.82 -18.82 -8.15
N GLY A 492 28.00 -19.24 -6.90
CA GLY A 492 28.76 -18.50 -5.88
C GLY A 492 28.00 -17.33 -5.22
N TYR A 493 26.76 -17.04 -5.64
CA TYR A 493 25.97 -15.92 -5.13
C TYR A 493 25.66 -16.03 -3.64
N TYR A 494 25.32 -17.23 -3.16
CA TYR A 494 25.08 -17.47 -1.72
C TYR A 494 26.34 -17.20 -0.90
N GLY A 495 27.51 -17.68 -1.35
CA GLY A 495 28.79 -17.44 -0.69
C GLY A 495 29.09 -15.95 -0.53
N HIS A 496 28.92 -15.16 -1.60
CA HIS A 496 29.07 -13.71 -1.54
C HIS A 496 28.04 -13.01 -0.64
N LEU A 497 26.80 -13.49 -0.57
CA LEU A 497 25.81 -12.95 0.37
C LEU A 497 26.15 -13.26 1.83
N VAL A 498 26.67 -14.46 2.12
CA VAL A 498 27.19 -14.81 3.45
C VAL A 498 28.34 -13.87 3.81
N GLU A 499 29.37 -13.76 2.97
CA GLU A 499 30.51 -12.85 3.17
C GLU A 499 30.05 -11.39 3.39
N ALA A 500 29.13 -10.90 2.56
CA ALA A 500 28.63 -9.53 2.63
C ALA A 500 27.71 -9.28 3.84
N SER A 501 27.07 -10.29 4.41
CA SER A 501 26.12 -10.16 5.52
C SER A 501 26.76 -10.38 6.90
N MET A 502 27.85 -11.14 6.98
CA MET A 502 28.55 -11.43 8.23
C MET A 502 29.01 -10.17 8.98
N GLY A 503 28.73 -10.13 10.29
CA GLY A 503 29.16 -9.05 11.18
C GLY A 503 28.39 -7.73 11.06
N LYS A 504 27.37 -7.64 10.21
CA LYS A 504 26.42 -6.53 10.22
C LYS A 504 25.44 -6.70 11.39
N CYS A 505 25.11 -5.59 12.06
CA CYS A 505 24.09 -5.55 13.09
C CYS A 505 22.91 -4.71 12.59
N CYS A 506 21.72 -5.31 12.55
CA CYS A 506 20.44 -4.67 12.27
C CYS A 506 19.33 -5.43 13.02
N MET A 507 18.11 -4.87 13.02
CA MET A 507 16.94 -5.49 13.66
C MET A 507 16.81 -6.98 13.27
N ALA A 508 16.82 -7.29 11.98
CA ALA A 508 16.69 -8.67 11.50
C ALA A 508 17.74 -9.63 12.07
N THR A 509 19.01 -9.21 12.21
CA THR A 509 20.05 -10.07 12.81
C THR A 509 19.84 -10.29 14.31
N GLU A 510 19.36 -9.29 15.04
CA GLU A 510 19.07 -9.42 16.48
C GLU A 510 17.88 -10.36 16.73
N GLU A 511 16.87 -10.30 15.86
CA GLU A 511 15.73 -11.21 15.88
C GLU A 511 16.09 -12.64 15.49
N ILE A 512 17.00 -12.81 14.50
CA ILE A 512 17.54 -14.12 14.14
C ILE A 512 18.26 -14.74 15.34
N GLU A 513 19.22 -14.06 15.98
CA GLU A 513 19.99 -14.62 17.11
C GLU A 513 19.11 -15.08 18.29
N ARG A 514 18.04 -14.31 18.58
CA ARG A 514 17.01 -14.66 19.58
C ARG A 514 16.25 -15.95 19.22
N ASP A 515 16.13 -16.25 17.93
CA ASP A 515 15.30 -17.31 17.39
C ASP A 515 16.06 -18.62 17.09
N LEU A 516 17.37 -18.54 16.83
CA LEU A 516 18.21 -19.72 16.51
C LEU A 516 18.03 -20.87 17.51
N HIS A 517 18.21 -20.60 18.80
CA HIS A 517 18.21 -21.61 19.85
C HIS A 517 16.81 -22.17 20.20
N ARG A 518 15.74 -21.54 19.71
CA ARG A 518 14.35 -22.06 19.82
C ARG A 518 13.88 -22.77 18.55
N SER A 519 14.77 -23.01 17.59
CA SER A 519 14.44 -23.64 16.30
C SER A 519 14.75 -25.15 16.34
N LEU A 520 13.70 -25.98 16.37
CA LEU A 520 13.81 -27.45 16.54
C LEU A 520 14.78 -27.87 17.67
N PRO A 521 14.62 -27.36 18.91
CA PRO A 521 15.62 -27.48 19.98
C PRO A 521 15.90 -28.92 20.44
N GLU A 522 14.98 -29.84 20.17
CA GLU A 522 15.14 -31.28 20.47
C GLU A 522 15.94 -32.03 19.40
N HIS A 523 16.06 -31.50 18.17
CA HIS A 523 16.72 -32.20 17.07
C HIS A 523 18.25 -32.06 17.18
N PRO A 524 19.03 -33.17 17.17
CA PRO A 524 20.48 -33.13 17.43
C PRO A 524 21.28 -32.15 16.56
N ALA A 525 20.86 -31.93 15.31
CA ALA A 525 21.50 -30.97 14.42
C ALA A 525 21.52 -29.54 14.98
N PHE A 526 20.45 -29.08 15.64
CA PHE A 526 20.32 -27.73 16.18
C PHE A 526 20.72 -27.62 17.66
N GLN A 527 21.17 -28.73 18.26
CA GLN A 527 21.95 -28.75 19.49
C GLN A 527 23.47 -28.63 19.22
N SER A 528 23.87 -28.58 17.94
CA SER A 528 25.27 -28.40 17.51
C SER A 528 25.53 -26.98 17.00
N GLU A 529 26.73 -26.46 17.27
CA GLU A 529 27.16 -25.17 16.71
C GLU A 529 27.16 -25.20 15.17
N THR A 530 27.46 -26.34 14.54
CA THR A 530 27.43 -26.49 13.07
C THR A 530 26.05 -26.18 12.50
N GLY A 531 24.99 -26.77 13.07
CA GLY A 531 23.62 -26.56 12.59
C GLY A 531 23.08 -25.16 12.91
N ILE A 532 23.37 -24.64 14.10
CA ILE A 532 23.01 -23.26 14.50
C ILE A 532 23.74 -22.24 13.61
N ALA A 533 25.02 -22.44 13.30
CA ALA A 533 25.78 -21.57 12.41
C ALA A 533 25.29 -21.64 10.95
N ALA A 534 24.87 -22.81 10.46
CA ALA A 534 24.26 -22.94 9.13
C ALA A 534 22.91 -22.20 9.06
N LEU A 535 22.04 -22.39 10.07
CA LEU A 535 20.75 -21.69 10.18
C LEU A 535 20.95 -20.16 10.22
N ARG A 536 21.90 -19.68 11.03
CA ARG A 536 22.31 -18.27 11.09
C ARG A 536 22.70 -17.74 9.72
N ARG A 537 23.60 -18.43 9.01
CA ARG A 537 24.10 -17.99 7.68
C ARG A 537 22.98 -17.91 6.65
N VAL A 538 22.11 -18.92 6.55
CA VAL A 538 21.00 -18.92 5.59
C VAL A 538 20.00 -17.79 5.87
N LEU A 539 19.55 -17.63 7.11
CA LEU A 539 18.59 -16.58 7.48
C LEU A 539 19.18 -15.17 7.27
N THR A 540 20.44 -14.97 7.68
CA THR A 540 21.11 -13.65 7.56
C THR A 540 21.42 -13.30 6.11
N ALA A 541 21.83 -14.28 5.29
CA ALA A 541 22.03 -14.09 3.86
C ALA A 541 20.72 -13.76 3.14
N TYR A 542 19.60 -14.41 3.50
CA TYR A 542 18.29 -14.09 2.94
C TYR A 542 17.83 -12.68 3.34
N ALA A 543 17.89 -12.33 4.63
CA ALA A 543 17.52 -10.99 5.11
C ALA A 543 18.38 -9.89 4.47
N HIS A 544 19.64 -10.18 4.13
CA HIS A 544 20.48 -9.27 3.37
C HIS A 544 20.10 -9.19 1.88
N ARG A 545 19.73 -10.33 1.26
CA ARG A 545 19.31 -10.42 -0.15
C ARG A 545 18.04 -9.62 -0.42
N ASN A 546 17.05 -9.70 0.47
CA ASN A 546 15.78 -9.00 0.33
C ASN A 546 15.42 -8.23 1.62
N PRO A 547 15.97 -7.01 1.81
CA PRO A 547 15.70 -6.20 3.00
C PRO A 547 14.24 -5.72 3.14
N LYS A 548 13.42 -5.83 2.09
CA LYS A 548 11.98 -5.49 2.15
C LYS A 548 11.19 -6.54 2.93
N ILE A 549 11.57 -7.81 2.80
CA ILE A 549 11.04 -8.92 3.60
C ILE A 549 11.84 -9.05 4.90
N GLY A 550 13.17 -8.96 4.83
CA GLY A 550 14.05 -9.05 5.98
C GLY A 550 14.00 -10.44 6.63
N TYR A 551 13.63 -10.47 7.92
CA TYR A 551 13.38 -11.69 8.68
C TYR A 551 12.00 -11.60 9.33
N CYS A 552 11.25 -12.70 9.28
CA CYS A 552 9.95 -12.84 9.93
C CYS A 552 9.95 -14.09 10.83
N GLN A 553 9.43 -13.95 12.04
CA GLN A 553 9.31 -15.04 13.00
C GLN A 553 8.42 -16.15 12.41
N SER A 554 9.03 -17.32 12.14
CA SER A 554 8.51 -18.55 11.49
C SER A 554 9.52 -19.06 10.45
N MET A 555 10.25 -18.15 9.79
CA MET A 555 11.27 -18.49 8.80
C MET A 555 12.38 -19.37 9.38
N ASN A 556 12.71 -19.19 10.65
CA ASN A 556 13.66 -20.03 11.38
C ASN A 556 13.23 -21.49 11.46
N ILE A 557 11.95 -21.77 11.72
CA ILE A 557 11.41 -23.13 11.79
C ILE A 557 11.45 -23.79 10.41
N LEU A 558 10.98 -23.09 9.38
CA LEU A 558 11.04 -23.56 7.99
C LEU A 558 12.48 -23.85 7.56
N THR A 559 13.38 -22.89 7.72
CA THR A 559 14.80 -23.01 7.30
C THR A 559 15.51 -24.15 8.03
N SER A 560 15.19 -24.37 9.30
CA SER A 560 15.73 -25.50 10.07
C SER A 560 15.32 -26.84 9.44
N VAL A 561 14.06 -27.00 9.02
CA VAL A 561 13.62 -28.22 8.31
C VAL A 561 14.26 -28.35 6.94
N LEU A 562 14.40 -27.25 6.17
CA LEU A 562 15.07 -27.27 4.87
C LEU A 562 16.53 -27.76 4.99
N LEU A 563 17.27 -27.29 6.00
CA LEU A 563 18.65 -27.69 6.28
C LEU A 563 18.82 -29.16 6.72
N LEU A 564 17.73 -29.85 7.11
CA LEU A 564 17.79 -31.29 7.37
C LEU A 564 17.83 -32.13 6.08
N TYR A 565 17.20 -31.67 4.99
CA TYR A 565 17.00 -32.46 3.77
C TYR A 565 17.74 -31.92 2.53
N ALA A 566 18.24 -30.69 2.58
CA ALA A 566 19.00 -30.03 1.52
C ALA A 566 20.34 -29.50 2.07
N LYS A 567 21.33 -29.32 1.19
CA LYS A 567 22.59 -28.64 1.56
C LYS A 567 22.34 -27.18 1.95
N GLU A 568 23.32 -26.54 2.56
CA GLU A 568 23.19 -25.16 3.04
C GLU A 568 22.75 -24.15 1.95
N GLU A 569 23.41 -24.16 0.79
CA GLU A 569 23.04 -23.29 -0.35
C GLU A 569 21.71 -23.71 -1.01
N GLU A 570 21.44 -25.02 -1.08
CA GLU A 570 20.18 -25.55 -1.61
C GLU A 570 18.99 -25.12 -0.73
N ALA A 571 19.15 -25.15 0.61
CA ALA A 571 18.17 -24.68 1.58
C ALA A 571 17.93 -23.16 1.49
N PHE A 572 18.97 -22.38 1.21
CA PHE A 572 18.82 -20.95 0.90
C PHE A 572 17.95 -20.71 -0.34
N TRP A 573 18.18 -21.42 -1.45
CA TRP A 573 17.36 -21.25 -2.65
C TRP A 573 15.93 -21.79 -2.48
N LEU A 574 15.73 -22.83 -1.68
CA LEU A 574 14.40 -23.26 -1.26
C LEU A 574 13.69 -22.17 -0.43
N LEU A 575 14.38 -21.53 0.52
CA LEU A 575 13.82 -20.41 1.28
C LEU A 575 13.44 -19.23 0.37
N VAL A 576 14.30 -18.87 -0.58
CA VAL A 576 14.01 -17.84 -1.60
C VAL A 576 12.75 -18.20 -2.40
N ALA A 577 12.65 -19.44 -2.89
CA ALA A 577 11.47 -19.89 -3.64
C ALA A 577 10.19 -19.89 -2.78
N VAL A 578 10.27 -20.27 -1.51
CA VAL A 578 9.11 -20.23 -0.60
C VAL A 578 8.67 -18.79 -0.34
N CYS A 579 9.57 -17.91 0.12
CA CYS A 579 9.21 -16.56 0.56
C CYS A 579 8.88 -15.60 -0.59
N GLU A 580 9.55 -15.69 -1.74
CA GLU A 580 9.35 -14.72 -2.85
C GLU A 580 8.30 -15.18 -3.87
N ARG A 581 8.05 -16.50 -3.96
CA ARG A 581 7.27 -17.12 -5.06
C ARG A 581 6.11 -18.01 -4.59
N MET A 582 6.30 -18.93 -3.65
CA MET A 582 5.22 -19.86 -3.25
C MET A 582 4.27 -19.29 -2.20
N LEU A 583 4.78 -18.44 -1.30
CA LEU A 583 4.04 -17.76 -0.24
C LEU A 583 4.20 -16.23 -0.33
N PRO A 584 3.68 -15.60 -1.40
CA PRO A 584 3.81 -14.17 -1.60
C PRO A 584 3.21 -13.38 -0.42
N ASP A 585 3.98 -12.42 0.08
CA ASP A 585 3.59 -11.47 1.14
C ASP A 585 3.32 -12.12 2.52
N TYR A 586 3.70 -13.39 2.74
CA TYR A 586 3.53 -14.09 4.03
C TYR A 586 4.49 -13.60 5.11
N PHE A 587 5.76 -13.42 4.74
CA PHE A 587 6.87 -13.20 5.68
C PHE A 587 7.27 -11.72 5.79
N ASN A 588 6.32 -10.83 5.53
CA ASN A 588 6.52 -9.39 5.68
C ASN A 588 6.12 -8.93 7.10
N GLN A 589 6.39 -7.69 7.50
CA GLN A 589 6.24 -7.29 8.92
C GLN A 589 4.78 -7.35 9.39
N ARG A 590 3.84 -7.03 8.49
CA ARG A 590 2.39 -7.10 8.73
C ARG A 590 1.76 -8.49 8.47
N VAL A 591 2.55 -9.47 7.99
CA VAL A 591 2.14 -10.82 7.56
C VAL A 591 0.87 -10.85 6.67
N ILE A 592 0.75 -9.89 5.76
CA ILE A 592 -0.49 -9.60 4.99
C ILE A 592 -0.96 -10.82 4.22
N GLY A 593 -0.07 -11.51 3.51
CA GLY A 593 -0.43 -12.68 2.70
C GLY A 593 -0.97 -13.83 3.55
N ALA A 594 -0.40 -14.05 4.74
CA ALA A 594 -0.84 -15.10 5.65
C ALA A 594 -2.21 -14.79 6.27
N GLN A 595 -2.48 -13.52 6.60
CA GLN A 595 -3.80 -13.07 7.09
C GLN A 595 -4.88 -13.07 6.00
N VAL A 596 -4.50 -12.81 4.74
CA VAL A 596 -5.39 -12.97 3.59
C VAL A 596 -5.80 -14.43 3.45
N ASP A 597 -4.85 -15.37 3.49
CA ASP A 597 -5.14 -16.79 3.36
C ASP A 597 -5.86 -17.37 4.59
N GLN A 598 -5.57 -16.91 5.80
CA GLN A 598 -6.39 -17.15 7.00
C GLN A 598 -7.85 -16.75 6.74
N SER A 599 -8.07 -15.56 6.16
CA SER A 599 -9.42 -15.08 5.88
C SER A 599 -10.10 -15.89 4.76
N VAL A 600 -9.34 -16.32 3.74
CA VAL A 600 -9.80 -17.28 2.70
C VAL A 600 -10.22 -18.60 3.36
N PHE A 601 -9.46 -19.08 4.36
CA PHE A 601 -9.76 -20.30 5.09
C PHE A 601 -11.07 -20.18 5.89
N GLU A 602 -11.34 -19.04 6.54
CA GLU A 602 -12.66 -18.79 7.15
C GLU A 602 -13.83 -18.84 6.16
N GLU A 603 -13.62 -18.38 4.92
CA GLU A 603 -14.65 -18.44 3.88
C GLU A 603 -14.85 -19.88 3.39
N LEU A 604 -13.76 -20.63 3.20
CA LEU A 604 -13.80 -22.07 2.92
C LEU A 604 -14.46 -22.89 4.04
N ILE A 605 -14.25 -22.56 5.31
CA ILE A 605 -14.94 -23.21 6.45
C ILE A 605 -16.46 -22.99 6.34
N LYS A 606 -16.90 -21.77 5.99
CA LYS A 606 -18.34 -21.46 5.82
C LYS A 606 -18.96 -22.18 4.63
N GLU A 607 -18.19 -22.41 3.55
CA GLU A 607 -18.66 -23.11 2.36
C GLU A 607 -18.66 -24.64 2.51
N GLN A 608 -17.60 -25.20 3.12
CA GLN A 608 -17.36 -26.65 3.16
C GLN A 608 -17.77 -27.32 4.48
N LEU A 609 -17.74 -26.59 5.60
CA LEU A 609 -18.09 -27.07 6.94
C LEU A 609 -19.20 -26.21 7.58
N PRO A 610 -20.36 -26.03 6.91
CA PRO A 610 -21.39 -25.08 7.34
C PRO A 610 -21.95 -25.40 8.74
N GLU A 611 -22.09 -26.68 9.10
CA GLU A 611 -22.55 -27.08 10.44
C GLU A 611 -21.61 -26.60 11.55
N LEU A 612 -20.29 -26.65 11.33
CA LEU A 612 -19.28 -26.12 12.26
C LEU A 612 -19.35 -24.60 12.33
N ALA A 613 -19.51 -23.93 11.19
CA ALA A 613 -19.63 -22.47 11.11
C ALA A 613 -20.92 -21.91 11.73
N GLU A 614 -22.02 -22.68 11.74
CA GLU A 614 -23.27 -22.28 12.42
C GLU A 614 -23.17 -22.43 13.96
N HIS A 615 -22.43 -23.42 14.45
CA HIS A 615 -22.22 -23.62 15.89
C HIS A 615 -21.15 -22.66 16.45
N MET A 616 -20.01 -22.52 15.77
CA MET A 616 -18.95 -21.57 16.14
C MET A 616 -19.27 -20.17 15.61
N LYS A 617 -20.17 -19.47 16.32
CA LYS A 617 -20.68 -18.12 15.96
C LYS A 617 -19.60 -17.06 15.72
N ASP A 618 -18.43 -17.25 16.31
CA ASP A 618 -17.23 -16.47 16.01
C ASP A 618 -16.12 -17.42 15.58
N LEU A 619 -15.63 -17.25 14.35
CA LEU A 619 -14.52 -18.03 13.80
C LEU A 619 -13.15 -17.40 14.06
N THR A 620 -13.10 -16.21 14.66
CA THR A 620 -11.84 -15.49 14.97
C THR A 620 -10.84 -16.36 15.73
N THR A 621 -11.34 -17.27 16.58
CA THR A 621 -10.54 -18.27 17.29
C THR A 621 -9.88 -19.29 16.34
N LEU A 622 -10.66 -19.93 15.47
CA LEU A 622 -10.09 -20.85 14.46
C LEU A 622 -9.14 -20.10 13.51
N ALA A 623 -9.43 -18.84 13.21
CA ALA A 623 -8.62 -17.98 12.37
C ALA A 623 -7.26 -17.65 13.03
N SER A 624 -7.27 -17.28 14.31
CA SER A 624 -6.07 -17.05 15.13
C SER A 624 -5.19 -18.31 15.23
N ILE A 625 -5.81 -19.47 15.46
CA ILE A 625 -5.12 -20.77 15.52
C ILE A 625 -4.50 -21.11 14.15
N SER A 626 -5.28 -21.02 13.08
CA SER A 626 -4.84 -21.41 11.73
C SER A 626 -3.80 -20.49 11.11
N LEU A 627 -3.67 -19.23 11.55
CA LEU A 627 -2.56 -18.35 11.14
C LEU A 627 -1.18 -19.00 11.42
N SER A 628 -1.03 -19.72 12.55
CA SER A 628 0.19 -20.47 12.85
C SER A 628 0.43 -21.65 11.90
N TRP A 629 -0.64 -22.28 11.40
CA TRP A 629 -0.60 -23.38 10.44
C TRP A 629 -0.08 -22.90 9.09
N PHE A 630 -0.56 -21.74 8.64
CA PHE A 630 -0.13 -21.10 7.39
C PHE A 630 1.30 -20.57 7.45
N LEU A 631 1.69 -19.87 8.53
CA LEU A 631 3.04 -19.30 8.67
C LEU A 631 4.13 -20.37 8.78
N THR A 632 3.85 -21.52 9.39
CA THR A 632 4.84 -22.58 9.63
C THR A 632 4.65 -23.82 8.77
N LEU A 633 3.63 -23.86 7.91
CA LEU A 633 3.28 -25.06 7.13
C LEU A 633 3.09 -26.30 8.02
N PHE A 634 2.37 -26.14 9.13
CA PHE A 634 2.18 -27.11 10.23
C PHE A 634 3.45 -27.53 11.01
N LEU A 635 4.65 -27.05 10.66
CA LEU A 635 5.92 -27.49 11.26
C LEU A 635 6.06 -27.19 12.76
N SER A 636 5.35 -26.20 13.31
CA SER A 636 5.44 -25.85 14.74
C SER A 636 4.36 -26.49 15.63
N ILE A 637 3.47 -27.31 15.07
CA ILE A 637 2.27 -27.81 15.79
C ILE A 637 2.03 -29.32 15.62
N MET A 638 2.76 -29.97 14.72
CA MET A 638 2.64 -31.40 14.40
C MET A 638 4.01 -32.07 14.59
N PRO A 639 4.10 -33.35 14.99
CA PRO A 639 5.36 -34.10 15.03
C PRO A 639 6.12 -34.00 13.70
N LEU A 640 7.44 -33.80 13.76
CA LEU A 640 8.28 -33.50 12.59
C LEU A 640 8.14 -34.55 11.47
N GLU A 641 8.03 -35.83 11.84
CA GLU A 641 7.90 -36.98 10.93
C GLU A 641 6.58 -36.97 10.15
N SER A 642 5.54 -36.36 10.69
CA SER A 642 4.26 -36.14 10.03
C SER A 642 4.27 -34.82 9.24
N ALA A 643 4.81 -33.76 9.84
CA ALA A 643 4.82 -32.41 9.26
C ALA A 643 5.64 -32.34 7.95
N VAL A 644 6.71 -33.15 7.79
CA VAL A 644 7.47 -33.19 6.53
C VAL A 644 6.66 -33.76 5.35
N ASN A 645 5.68 -34.65 5.59
CA ASN A 645 4.78 -35.12 4.52
C ASN A 645 3.80 -34.00 4.07
N VAL A 646 3.47 -33.07 4.98
CA VAL A 646 2.71 -31.85 4.64
C VAL A 646 3.57 -30.90 3.79
N VAL A 647 4.85 -30.76 4.14
CA VAL A 647 5.82 -29.98 3.34
C VAL A 647 6.06 -30.59 1.96
N ASP A 648 6.13 -31.92 1.85
CA ASP A 648 6.18 -32.65 0.57
C ASP A 648 4.98 -32.27 -0.33
N CYS A 649 3.77 -32.28 0.24
CA CYS A 649 2.54 -31.86 -0.44
C CYS A 649 2.54 -30.37 -0.83
N PHE A 650 2.99 -29.49 0.07
CA PHE A 650 3.11 -28.06 -0.19
C PHE A 650 4.09 -27.76 -1.34
N PHE A 651 5.26 -28.41 -1.40
CA PHE A 651 6.17 -28.20 -2.53
C PHE A 651 5.55 -28.64 -3.87
N TYR A 652 4.75 -29.71 -3.88
CA TYR A 652 4.15 -30.26 -5.09
C TYR A 652 2.86 -29.56 -5.57
N ASP A 653 1.88 -29.28 -4.70
CA ASP A 653 0.60 -28.64 -5.08
C ASP A 653 0.48 -27.17 -4.61
N GLY A 654 1.40 -26.69 -3.78
CA GLY A 654 1.40 -25.33 -3.23
C GLY A 654 0.52 -25.19 -1.99
N ILE A 655 0.19 -23.95 -1.66
CA ILE A 655 -0.64 -23.56 -0.50
C ILE A 655 -2.03 -24.24 -0.46
N LYS A 656 -2.54 -24.69 -1.62
CA LYS A 656 -3.79 -25.47 -1.71
C LYS A 656 -3.77 -26.69 -0.79
N ALA A 657 -2.65 -27.40 -0.67
CA ALA A 657 -2.53 -28.57 0.20
C ALA A 657 -2.73 -28.21 1.69
N ILE A 658 -2.30 -27.01 2.10
CA ILE A 658 -2.44 -26.51 3.48
C ILE A 658 -3.90 -26.19 3.79
N PHE A 659 -4.62 -25.54 2.86
CA PHE A 659 -6.07 -25.30 2.98
C PHE A 659 -6.85 -26.61 3.10
N GLN A 660 -6.57 -27.57 2.23
CA GLN A 660 -7.23 -28.87 2.21
C GLN A 660 -7.00 -29.64 3.50
N LEU A 661 -5.74 -29.71 3.97
CA LEU A 661 -5.38 -30.36 5.21
C LEU A 661 -6.05 -29.69 6.42
N GLY A 662 -6.08 -28.35 6.45
CA GLY A 662 -6.78 -27.58 7.48
C GLY A 662 -8.28 -27.91 7.54
N LEU A 663 -8.96 -28.00 6.40
CA LEU A 663 -10.37 -28.40 6.33
C LEU A 663 -10.57 -29.84 6.85
N ALA A 664 -9.69 -30.78 6.47
CA ALA A 664 -9.76 -32.17 6.94
C ALA A 664 -9.53 -32.29 8.46
N ILE A 665 -8.63 -31.49 9.03
CA ILE A 665 -8.41 -31.43 10.49
C ILE A 665 -9.66 -30.89 11.20
N LEU A 666 -10.27 -29.83 10.68
CA LEU A 666 -11.49 -29.26 11.26
C LEU A 666 -12.69 -30.21 11.13
N GLU A 667 -12.85 -30.89 9.99
CA GLU A 667 -13.89 -31.91 9.79
C GLU A 667 -13.72 -33.07 10.78
N ALA A 668 -12.51 -33.62 10.91
CA ALA A 668 -12.20 -34.73 11.81
C ALA A 668 -12.50 -34.42 13.29
N ASN A 669 -12.44 -33.14 13.68
CA ASN A 669 -12.70 -32.68 15.04
C ASN A 669 -14.05 -31.94 15.19
N ALA A 670 -14.88 -31.89 14.15
CA ALA A 670 -16.06 -31.02 14.09
C ALA A 670 -17.05 -31.28 15.24
N VAL A 671 -17.25 -32.55 15.62
CA VAL A 671 -18.15 -32.94 16.73
C VAL A 671 -17.64 -32.38 18.06
N ASP A 672 -16.34 -32.51 18.35
CA ASP A 672 -15.76 -32.03 19.61
C ASP A 672 -15.67 -30.50 19.65
N LEU A 673 -15.38 -29.86 18.51
CA LEU A 673 -15.40 -28.41 18.36
C LEU A 673 -16.80 -27.83 18.55
N CYS A 674 -17.85 -28.44 17.98
CA CYS A 674 -19.24 -28.03 18.21
C CYS A 674 -19.69 -28.21 19.67
N ASN A 675 -19.03 -29.11 20.43
CA ASN A 675 -19.25 -29.32 21.86
C ASN A 675 -18.32 -28.47 22.76
N SER A 676 -17.42 -27.66 22.17
CA SER A 676 -16.53 -26.77 22.92
C SER A 676 -17.32 -25.61 23.56
N LYS A 677 -16.90 -25.21 24.76
CA LYS A 677 -17.56 -24.15 25.55
C LYS A 677 -16.92 -22.78 25.38
N ASP A 678 -15.64 -22.77 25.04
CA ASP A 678 -14.80 -21.59 24.91
C ASP A 678 -13.61 -21.87 23.98
N ASP A 679 -12.92 -20.79 23.61
CA ASP A 679 -11.80 -20.77 22.68
C ASP A 679 -10.59 -21.57 23.16
N GLY A 680 -10.40 -21.65 24.49
CA GLY A 680 -9.33 -22.43 25.10
C GLY A 680 -9.57 -23.92 24.91
N GLN A 681 -10.80 -24.39 25.10
CA GLN A 681 -11.18 -25.78 24.84
C GLN A 681 -11.03 -26.13 23.35
N ALA A 682 -11.40 -25.25 22.43
CA ALA A 682 -11.22 -25.46 20.99
C ALA A 682 -9.73 -25.59 20.61
N LEU A 683 -8.86 -24.72 21.15
CA LEU A 683 -7.41 -24.84 21.00
C LEU A 683 -6.86 -26.15 21.58
N MET A 684 -7.34 -26.57 22.76
CA MET A 684 -6.92 -27.84 23.37
C MET A 684 -7.27 -29.05 22.50
N ILE A 685 -8.47 -29.09 21.92
CA ILE A 685 -8.92 -30.18 21.03
C ILE A 685 -7.98 -30.27 19.82
N LEU A 686 -7.75 -29.15 19.13
CA LEU A 686 -6.93 -29.12 17.92
C LEU A 686 -5.46 -29.45 18.18
N SER A 687 -4.85 -28.85 19.21
CA SER A 687 -3.47 -29.15 19.59
C SER A 687 -3.29 -30.62 19.97
N ARG A 688 -4.20 -31.17 20.79
CA ARG A 688 -4.16 -32.58 21.18
C ARG A 688 -4.34 -33.51 19.98
N PHE A 689 -5.22 -33.19 19.04
CA PHE A 689 -5.37 -33.97 17.80
C PHE A 689 -4.07 -33.97 16.99
N LEU A 690 -3.49 -32.79 16.74
CA LEU A 690 -2.27 -32.61 15.96
C LEU A 690 -1.04 -33.31 16.56
N GLU A 691 -0.90 -33.33 17.89
CA GLU A 691 0.13 -34.12 18.60
C GLU A 691 -0.02 -35.63 18.39
N HIS A 692 -1.24 -36.12 18.15
CA HIS A 692 -1.53 -37.53 17.91
C HIS A 692 -1.55 -37.92 16.42
N VAL A 693 -1.26 -36.97 15.50
CA VAL A 693 -1.04 -37.26 14.08
C VAL A 693 0.37 -37.83 13.87
N LYS A 694 0.46 -39.12 13.56
CA LYS A 694 1.73 -39.85 13.45
C LYS A 694 1.98 -40.38 12.04
N ASN A 695 3.26 -40.56 11.73
CA ASN A 695 3.75 -41.26 10.56
C ASN A 695 4.28 -42.64 10.98
N GLU A 696 3.43 -43.68 10.91
CA GLU A 696 3.83 -45.05 11.26
C GLU A 696 4.87 -45.66 10.30
N GLU A 697 5.10 -45.02 9.16
CA GLU A 697 6.14 -45.42 8.20
C GLU A 697 7.50 -44.79 8.48
N SER A 698 7.59 -43.86 9.46
CA SER A 698 8.83 -43.16 9.76
C SER A 698 9.95 -44.11 10.21
N PRO A 699 11.18 -43.98 9.68
CA PRO A 699 12.32 -44.78 10.13
C PRO A 699 12.92 -44.28 11.46
N LEU A 700 12.41 -43.18 12.02
CA LEU A 700 12.95 -42.52 13.22
C LEU A 700 12.26 -43.02 14.51
N PRO A 701 12.99 -43.08 15.65
CA PRO A 701 12.34 -43.15 16.95
C PRO A 701 11.54 -41.85 17.18
N PRO A 702 10.33 -41.91 17.78
CA PRO A 702 9.51 -40.72 17.98
C PRO A 702 10.23 -39.72 18.90
N ILE A 703 10.53 -38.54 18.37
CA ILE A 703 11.04 -37.41 19.15
C ILE A 703 9.85 -36.78 19.90
N GLY A 704 10.02 -36.52 21.20
CA GLY A 704 8.92 -36.25 22.12
C GLY A 704 8.50 -34.79 22.20
N ASN A 705 7.65 -34.34 21.28
CA ASN A 705 7.10 -32.97 21.21
C ASN A 705 6.78 -32.35 22.59
N HIS A 706 7.46 -31.24 22.92
CA HIS A 706 7.21 -30.44 24.14
C HIS A 706 6.01 -29.47 24.08
N HIS A 707 4.99 -29.74 23.25
CA HIS A 707 3.72 -28.98 23.28
C HIS A 707 2.65 -29.55 24.21
N ALA A 708 3.00 -30.60 24.99
CA ALA A 708 2.18 -31.22 26.02
C ALA A 708 1.87 -30.29 27.23
N PHE A 709 1.11 -29.22 26.98
CA PHE A 709 0.59 -28.27 27.96
C PHE A 709 -0.39 -28.91 28.97
N PHE A 710 -0.81 -30.15 28.72
CA PHE A 710 -1.84 -30.86 29.48
C PHE A 710 -1.39 -32.27 29.86
N SER A 711 -0.37 -32.35 30.71
CA SER A 711 -0.06 -33.56 31.46
C SER A 711 -0.93 -33.62 32.71
N ASP A 712 -2.07 -34.33 32.64
CA ASP A 712 -2.51 -35.33 33.65
C ASP A 712 -3.95 -35.84 33.36
N ASP A 713 -4.15 -37.14 33.57
CA ASP A 713 -5.45 -37.83 33.76
C ASP A 713 -6.58 -37.68 32.71
N GLN A 714 -6.35 -38.10 31.46
CA GLN A 714 -7.46 -38.56 30.60
C GLN A 714 -7.05 -39.54 29.48
N GLU A 715 -8.03 -40.32 29.01
CA GLU A 715 -7.89 -41.49 28.12
C GLU A 715 -7.01 -41.28 26.88
N ALA A 716 -6.41 -42.36 26.37
CA ALA A 716 -5.57 -42.34 25.16
C ALA A 716 -6.39 -41.90 23.93
N SER A 717 -6.01 -40.77 23.31
CA SER A 717 -6.59 -40.36 22.03
C SER A 717 -6.26 -41.35 20.91
N PRO A 718 -7.18 -41.58 19.96
CA PRO A 718 -6.87 -42.39 18.78
C PRO A 718 -5.75 -41.72 17.97
N VAL A 719 -4.74 -42.51 17.62
CA VAL A 719 -3.66 -42.07 16.73
C VAL A 719 -4.21 -41.95 15.31
N THR A 720 -3.95 -40.82 14.66
CA THR A 720 -4.33 -40.60 13.26
C THR A 720 -3.09 -40.71 12.38
N GLU A 721 -3.15 -41.54 11.34
CA GLU A 721 -2.05 -41.69 10.38
C GLU A 721 -2.05 -40.52 9.38
N ILE A 722 -0.92 -39.82 9.25
CA ILE A 722 -0.79 -38.65 8.38
C ILE A 722 -1.12 -38.94 6.91
N ALA A 723 -0.79 -40.13 6.40
CA ALA A 723 -1.09 -40.51 5.01
C ALA A 723 -2.59 -40.57 4.72
N ASN A 724 -3.39 -41.08 5.68
CA ASN A 724 -4.84 -41.13 5.57
C ASN A 724 -5.45 -39.71 5.68
N LEU A 725 -4.95 -38.88 6.59
CA LEU A 725 -5.40 -37.49 6.73
C LEU A 725 -5.10 -36.65 5.46
N ILE A 726 -3.94 -36.86 4.83
CA ILE A 726 -3.60 -36.24 3.54
C ILE A 726 -4.51 -36.77 2.42
N HIS A 727 -4.74 -38.08 2.36
CA HIS A 727 -5.66 -38.70 1.38
C HIS A 727 -7.07 -38.11 1.47
N ASP A 728 -7.66 -38.13 2.67
CA ASP A 728 -8.97 -37.54 2.96
C ASP A 728 -9.04 -36.07 2.55
N SER A 729 -7.97 -35.30 2.79
CA SER A 729 -7.93 -33.88 2.41
C SER A 729 -7.99 -33.64 0.90
N TYR A 730 -7.33 -34.49 0.10
CA TYR A 730 -7.41 -34.44 -1.36
C TYR A 730 -8.74 -34.99 -1.90
N GLU A 731 -9.31 -36.03 -1.29
CA GLU A 731 -10.58 -36.63 -1.73
C GLU A 731 -11.76 -35.71 -1.45
N LYS A 732 -11.86 -35.15 -0.24
CA LYS A 732 -13.02 -34.36 0.20
C LYS A 732 -12.97 -32.90 -0.25
N PHE A 733 -11.78 -32.29 -0.29
CA PHE A 733 -11.61 -30.86 -0.57
C PHE A 733 -10.86 -30.61 -1.89
N GLY A 734 -10.81 -31.62 -2.77
CA GLY A 734 -10.12 -31.63 -4.06
C GLY A 734 -10.51 -30.53 -5.05
N ASP A 735 -11.77 -30.10 -5.04
CA ASP A 735 -12.39 -29.33 -6.13
C ASP A 735 -11.93 -27.87 -6.26
N HIS A 736 -11.32 -27.30 -5.22
CA HIS A 736 -10.89 -25.90 -5.21
C HIS A 736 -9.78 -25.64 -6.25
N SER A 737 -10.08 -24.83 -7.26
CA SER A 737 -9.11 -24.42 -8.27
C SER A 737 -8.24 -23.26 -7.80
N VAL A 738 -7.02 -23.14 -8.35
CA VAL A 738 -6.12 -21.99 -8.10
C VAL A 738 -6.84 -20.66 -8.42
N ALA A 739 -7.66 -20.61 -9.48
CA ALA A 739 -8.42 -19.42 -9.84
C ALA A 739 -9.44 -18.99 -8.78
N GLN A 740 -10.08 -19.94 -8.07
CA GLN A 740 -10.98 -19.62 -6.96
C GLN A 740 -10.22 -19.08 -5.75
N ILE A 741 -9.07 -19.68 -5.42
CA ILE A 741 -8.22 -19.22 -4.31
C ILE A 741 -7.71 -17.79 -4.59
N GLU A 742 -7.19 -17.51 -5.79
CA GLU A 742 -6.78 -16.15 -6.19
C GLU A 742 -7.95 -15.15 -6.15
N HIS A 743 -9.14 -15.54 -6.61
CA HIS A 743 -10.32 -14.67 -6.54
C HIS A 743 -10.69 -14.31 -5.09
N MET A 744 -10.72 -15.30 -4.19
CA MET A 744 -10.94 -15.06 -2.76
C MET A 744 -9.83 -14.18 -2.16
N ARG A 745 -8.56 -14.38 -2.54
CA ARG A 745 -7.43 -13.54 -2.09
C ARG A 745 -7.64 -12.05 -2.37
N TYR A 746 -8.18 -11.64 -3.53
CA TYR A 746 -8.54 -10.24 -3.78
C TYR A 746 -9.62 -9.73 -2.80
N LYS A 747 -10.73 -10.47 -2.70
CA LYS A 747 -11.86 -10.16 -1.81
C LYS A 747 -11.46 -10.03 -0.33
N HIS A 748 -10.49 -10.84 0.11
CA HIS A 748 -10.00 -10.84 1.48
C HIS A 748 -8.90 -9.80 1.72
N ARG A 749 -8.03 -9.52 0.75
CA ARG A 749 -6.96 -8.50 0.89
C ARG A 749 -7.52 -7.10 1.12
N ILE A 750 -8.64 -6.75 0.49
CA ILE A 750 -9.36 -5.50 0.79
C ILE A 750 -9.71 -5.42 2.28
N ARG A 751 -10.26 -6.50 2.85
CA ARG A 751 -10.65 -6.56 4.27
C ARG A 751 -9.45 -6.52 5.22
N VAL A 752 -8.38 -7.25 4.90
CA VAL A 752 -7.15 -7.30 5.73
C VAL A 752 -6.49 -5.93 5.78
N LEU A 753 -6.28 -5.25 4.64
CA LEU A 753 -5.67 -3.92 4.62
C LEU A 753 -6.51 -2.89 5.39
N GLN A 754 -7.84 -2.93 5.26
CA GLN A 754 -8.72 -2.04 6.03
C GLN A 754 -8.68 -2.33 7.54
N SER A 755 -8.54 -3.60 7.96
CA SER A 755 -8.37 -3.97 9.38
C SER A 755 -7.05 -3.45 9.97
N HIS A 756 -5.95 -3.46 9.19
CA HIS A 756 -4.70 -2.81 9.58
C HIS A 756 -4.85 -1.30 9.71
N GLU A 757 -5.64 -0.66 8.85
CA GLU A 757 -5.92 0.77 8.93
C GLU A 757 -6.80 1.16 10.13
N ASP A 758 -7.82 0.36 10.44
CA ASP A 758 -8.64 0.54 11.63
C ASP A 758 -7.79 0.33 12.90
N THR A 759 -6.91 -0.67 12.92
CA THR A 759 -5.96 -0.90 14.01
C THR A 759 -4.97 0.26 14.17
N THR A 760 -4.46 0.78 13.06
CA THR A 760 -3.58 1.97 13.02
C THR A 760 -4.28 3.18 13.60
N LYS A 761 -5.51 3.48 13.12
CA LYS A 761 -6.37 4.56 13.64
C LYS A 761 -6.58 4.45 15.14
N GLN A 762 -6.99 3.27 15.64
CA GLN A 762 -7.21 3.05 17.07
C GLN A 762 -5.92 3.21 17.90
N ASN A 763 -4.76 2.84 17.35
CA ASN A 763 -3.47 3.09 18.00
C ASN A 763 -3.13 4.60 18.06
N VAL A 764 -3.41 5.38 17.01
CA VAL A 764 -3.23 6.84 17.05
C VAL A 764 -4.18 7.49 18.05
N LEU A 765 -5.47 7.14 18.00
CA LEU A 765 -6.48 7.70 18.90
C LEU A 765 -6.14 7.39 20.37
N ARG A 766 -5.67 6.18 20.70
CA ARG A 766 -5.22 5.83 22.06
C ARG A 766 -4.10 6.72 22.59
N VAL A 767 -3.25 7.28 21.71
CA VAL A 767 -2.16 8.20 22.08
C VAL A 767 -2.62 9.65 22.17
N VAL A 768 -3.67 10.05 21.42
CA VAL A 768 -4.14 11.45 21.37
C VAL A 768 -5.26 11.74 22.38
N ILE A 769 -6.18 10.79 22.62
CA ILE A 769 -7.32 10.95 23.55
C ILE A 769 -6.91 11.47 24.95
N PRO A 770 -5.81 11.03 25.59
CA PRO A 770 -5.41 11.54 26.90
C PRO A 770 -4.99 13.02 26.92
N ASP A 771 -4.64 13.59 25.76
CA ASP A 771 -4.04 14.92 25.61
C ASP A 771 -5.03 15.96 25.04
N VAL A 772 -6.30 15.61 24.81
CA VAL A 772 -7.33 16.50 24.25
C VAL A 772 -8.69 16.33 24.93
N SER A 773 -9.49 17.40 24.97
CA SER A 773 -10.85 17.43 25.52
C SER A 773 -11.95 17.13 24.48
N ILE A 774 -11.60 16.98 23.19
CA ILE A 774 -12.51 16.59 22.11
C ILE A 774 -13.12 15.21 22.41
N LEU A 775 -14.45 15.06 22.21
CA LEU A 775 -15.14 13.78 22.36
C LEU A 775 -14.51 12.70 21.44
N PRO A 776 -14.28 11.45 21.92
CA PRO A 776 -13.61 10.41 21.13
C PRO A 776 -14.26 10.15 19.77
N GLU A 777 -15.59 10.22 19.69
CA GLU A 777 -16.38 10.07 18.47
C GLU A 777 -16.07 11.16 17.43
N ASP A 778 -15.88 12.39 17.87
CA ASP A 778 -15.56 13.54 16.99
C ASP A 778 -14.08 13.55 16.61
N LEU A 779 -13.20 13.07 17.50
CA LEU A 779 -11.78 12.88 17.22
C LEU A 779 -11.55 11.76 16.18
N GLU A 780 -12.32 10.68 16.24
CA GLU A 780 -12.36 9.62 15.24
C GLU A 780 -12.78 10.17 13.86
N GLU A 781 -13.82 10.99 13.80
CA GLU A 781 -14.26 11.63 12.55
C GLU A 781 -13.24 12.65 12.01
N LEU A 782 -12.57 13.39 12.90
CA LEU A 782 -11.50 14.33 12.54
C LEU A 782 -10.27 13.59 11.98
N TYR A 783 -9.93 12.43 12.53
CA TYR A 783 -8.87 11.57 11.99
C TYR A 783 -9.19 11.09 10.57
N ASP A 784 -10.43 10.68 10.30
CA ASP A 784 -10.84 10.27 8.95
C ASP A 784 -10.75 11.42 7.94
N LEU A 785 -11.09 12.65 8.34
CA LEU A 785 -10.91 13.85 7.52
C LEU A 785 -9.43 14.14 7.25
N PHE A 786 -8.58 14.02 8.27
CA PHE A 786 -7.12 14.22 8.19
C PHE A 786 -6.46 13.20 7.25
N LYS A 787 -6.74 11.91 7.47
CA LYS A 787 -6.29 10.81 6.59
C LYS A 787 -6.78 11.01 5.16
N ARG A 788 -8.02 11.50 4.96
CA ARG A 788 -8.51 11.79 3.61
C ARG A 788 -7.77 12.96 2.95
N GLU A 789 -7.44 14.05 3.66
CA GLU A 789 -6.60 15.13 3.08
C GLU A 789 -5.23 14.60 2.65
N HIS A 790 -4.61 13.73 3.47
CA HIS A 790 -3.36 13.03 3.12
C HIS A 790 -3.52 12.29 1.77
N LEU A 791 -4.49 11.37 1.69
CA LEU A 791 -4.69 10.51 0.52
C LEU A 791 -5.06 11.28 -0.76
N ILE A 792 -5.84 12.37 -0.67
CA ILE A 792 -6.18 13.21 -1.84
C ILE A 792 -4.92 13.89 -2.46
N ARG A 793 -3.79 13.96 -1.77
CA ARG A 793 -2.50 14.37 -2.37
C ARG A 793 -1.86 13.20 -3.11
N CYS A 794 -1.81 12.03 -2.47
CA CYS A 794 -1.23 10.79 -3.00
C CYS A 794 -1.96 10.22 -4.22
N TYR A 795 -3.20 10.64 -4.50
CA TYR A 795 -3.91 10.28 -5.74
C TYR A 795 -3.31 10.93 -7.00
N TRP A 796 -2.78 12.16 -6.91
CA TRP A 796 -2.57 13.04 -8.07
C TRP A 796 -1.21 13.74 -8.15
N ASP A 797 -0.42 13.79 -7.08
CA ASP A 797 0.93 14.36 -7.09
C ASP A 797 1.96 13.31 -6.68
N THR A 798 2.61 12.71 -7.68
CA THR A 798 3.68 11.70 -7.53
C THR A 798 5.03 12.29 -7.11
N THR A 799 5.14 13.61 -6.96
CA THR A 799 6.38 14.35 -6.62
C THR A 799 6.30 15.09 -5.29
N SER A 800 5.25 14.85 -4.50
CA SER A 800 5.03 15.54 -3.23
C SER A 800 6.02 15.05 -2.15
N PRO A 801 6.63 15.95 -1.35
CA PRO A 801 7.46 15.56 -0.21
C PRO A 801 6.68 14.81 0.89
N VAL A 802 5.35 14.76 0.79
CA VAL A 802 4.47 13.91 1.59
C VAL A 802 4.68 12.42 1.27
N ILE A 803 4.97 12.08 0.00
CA ILE A 803 5.20 10.69 -0.45
C ILE A 803 6.60 10.23 -0.07
N ASP A 804 7.63 11.04 -0.33
CA ASP A 804 9.03 10.75 0.06
C ASP A 804 9.24 10.55 1.58
N ARG A 805 8.23 10.90 2.38
CA ARG A 805 8.23 10.81 3.85
C ARG A 805 7.13 9.93 4.42
N HIS A 806 6.35 9.26 3.57
CA HIS A 806 5.56 8.12 4.02
C HIS A 806 6.53 6.95 4.25
N ASP A 807 7.17 6.97 5.41
CA ASP A 807 8.19 6.01 5.82
C ASP A 807 7.51 4.84 6.56
N PRO A 808 7.51 3.63 5.97
CA PRO A 808 6.75 2.49 6.49
C PRO A 808 7.27 1.98 7.83
N SER A 809 8.53 2.29 8.14
CA SER A 809 9.20 1.88 9.37
C SER A 809 8.85 2.74 10.59
N ARG A 810 8.07 3.81 10.42
CA ARG A 810 7.70 4.74 11.49
C ARG A 810 6.53 4.25 12.36
N PRO A 811 6.46 4.70 13.62
CA PRO A 811 5.32 4.42 14.50
C PRO A 811 3.99 4.82 13.88
N TYR A 812 2.93 4.06 14.20
CA TYR A 812 1.57 4.24 13.66
C TYR A 812 1.03 5.69 13.76
N ALA A 813 1.40 6.43 14.81
CA ALA A 813 1.00 7.82 15.00
C ALA A 813 1.57 8.80 13.97
N GLU A 814 2.66 8.44 13.29
CA GLU A 814 3.40 9.31 12.37
C GLU A 814 3.19 8.97 10.88
N GLN A 815 2.43 7.91 10.57
CA GLN A 815 2.28 7.38 9.20
C GLN A 815 1.52 8.33 8.27
N TYR A 816 0.55 9.07 8.81
CA TYR A 816 -0.19 10.09 8.09
C TYR A 816 0.24 11.49 8.52
N ARG A 817 0.65 12.27 7.53
CA ARG A 817 1.18 13.63 7.70
C ARG A 817 0.66 14.52 6.56
N ILE A 818 0.41 15.80 6.83
CA ILE A 818 -0.12 16.73 5.83
C ILE A 818 0.80 17.95 5.62
N ASP A 819 0.91 18.39 4.36
CA ASP A 819 1.63 19.60 3.97
C ASP A 819 0.82 20.89 4.29
N ALA A 820 1.46 22.05 4.13
CA ALA A 820 0.85 23.35 4.43
C ALA A 820 -0.44 23.64 3.63
N GLN A 821 -0.57 23.10 2.41
CA GLN A 821 -1.75 23.33 1.57
C GLN A 821 -2.91 22.41 1.99
N GLN A 822 -2.63 21.15 2.29
CA GLN A 822 -3.58 20.20 2.87
C GLN A 822 -4.07 20.69 4.24
N PHE A 823 -3.16 21.15 5.11
CA PHE A 823 -3.49 21.77 6.38
C PHE A 823 -4.41 22.98 6.19
N THR A 824 -4.12 23.86 5.23
CA THR A 824 -4.97 25.02 4.92
C THR A 824 -6.37 24.62 4.47
N ASN A 825 -6.50 23.60 3.63
CA ASN A 825 -7.81 23.08 3.20
C ASN A 825 -8.63 22.57 4.38
N LEU A 826 -8.01 21.75 5.25
CA LEU A 826 -8.67 21.19 6.42
C LEU A 826 -9.04 22.28 7.43
N TYR A 827 -8.13 23.23 7.68
CA TYR A 827 -8.34 24.38 8.57
C TYR A 827 -9.58 25.20 8.17
N ARG A 828 -9.78 25.50 6.87
CA ARG A 828 -10.98 26.18 6.38
C ARG A 828 -12.29 25.43 6.70
N LEU A 829 -12.24 24.10 6.74
CA LEU A 829 -13.40 23.25 7.00
C LEU A 829 -13.72 23.12 8.50
N VAL A 830 -12.70 22.88 9.33
CA VAL A 830 -12.88 22.47 10.73
C VAL A 830 -12.48 23.52 11.77
N SER A 831 -11.80 24.62 11.40
CA SER A 831 -11.49 25.69 12.35
C SER A 831 -12.76 26.46 12.73
N PRO A 832 -12.92 26.89 14.00
CA PRO A 832 -13.95 27.85 14.37
C PRO A 832 -13.57 29.29 13.96
N TRP A 833 -12.28 29.57 13.74
CA TRP A 833 -11.75 30.91 13.44
C TRP A 833 -11.68 31.18 11.92
N THR A 834 -12.80 30.97 11.22
CA THR A 834 -12.94 31.25 9.78
C THR A 834 -13.19 32.75 9.55
N CYS A 835 -12.18 33.46 9.03
CA CYS A 835 -12.10 34.92 8.95
C CYS A 835 -12.11 35.45 7.49
N GLY A 836 -13.00 34.92 6.64
CA GLY A 836 -13.01 35.23 5.21
C GLY A 836 -11.66 34.95 4.54
N GLU A 837 -11.16 35.90 3.74
CA GLU A 837 -9.85 35.80 3.06
C GLU A 837 -8.65 35.66 4.03
N HIS A 838 -8.78 36.11 5.28
CA HIS A 838 -7.70 36.03 6.28
C HIS A 838 -7.53 34.62 6.88
N THR A 839 -8.48 33.71 6.65
CA THR A 839 -8.43 32.31 7.12
C THR A 839 -7.15 31.59 6.67
N ASP A 840 -6.70 31.84 5.44
CA ASP A 840 -5.50 31.21 4.86
C ASP A 840 -4.22 31.66 5.57
N VAL A 841 -4.16 32.93 5.97
CA VAL A 841 -3.03 33.51 6.70
C VAL A 841 -2.94 32.87 8.09
N LEU A 842 -4.06 32.72 8.78
CA LEU A 842 -4.12 32.02 10.06
C LEU A 842 -3.75 30.54 9.94
N ALA A 843 -4.22 29.85 8.90
CA ALA A 843 -3.86 28.48 8.64
C ALA A 843 -2.34 28.30 8.41
N GLN A 844 -1.71 29.18 7.60
CA GLN A 844 -0.27 29.15 7.35
C GLN A 844 0.58 29.51 8.57
N ARG A 845 0.10 30.42 9.44
CA ARG A 845 0.74 30.74 10.73
C ARG A 845 0.62 29.55 11.69
N THR A 846 -0.55 28.91 11.74
CA THR A 846 -0.81 27.73 12.58
C THR A 846 0.04 26.54 12.15
N PHE A 847 0.15 26.29 10.84
CA PHE A 847 1.02 25.26 10.30
C PHE A 847 2.48 25.43 10.75
N ARG A 848 3.05 26.64 10.59
CA ARG A 848 4.43 26.96 11.03
C ARG A 848 4.63 26.88 12.54
N LEU A 849 3.57 27.05 13.33
CA LEU A 849 3.63 26.88 14.78
C LEU A 849 3.67 25.39 15.19
N LEU A 850 3.10 24.50 14.37
CA LEU A 850 3.04 23.05 14.61
C LEU A 850 4.20 22.28 13.96
N ASP A 851 4.82 22.83 12.92
CA ASP A 851 6.01 22.32 12.22
C ASP A 851 7.30 22.54 13.05
N GLU A 852 7.32 22.08 14.31
CA GLU A 852 8.42 22.35 15.26
C GLU A 852 9.76 21.75 14.81
N ASN A 853 9.73 20.65 14.05
CA ASN A 853 10.92 20.02 13.48
C ASN A 853 11.38 20.64 12.15
N MET A 854 10.65 21.65 11.64
CA MET A 854 10.86 22.35 10.38
C MET A 854 10.91 21.42 9.16
N ASP A 855 10.29 20.23 9.24
CA ASP A 855 10.27 19.31 8.12
C ASP A 855 9.30 19.80 7.02
N ARG A 856 8.28 20.61 7.35
CA ARG A 856 7.14 21.02 6.49
C ARG A 856 6.03 19.99 6.39
N LEU A 857 5.77 19.25 7.45
CA LEU A 857 4.59 18.42 7.63
C LEU A 857 4.04 18.55 9.04
N VAL A 858 2.73 18.34 9.19
CA VAL A 858 2.05 18.27 10.49
C VAL A 858 1.38 16.91 10.67
N GLU A 859 1.57 16.33 11.85
CA GLU A 859 0.95 15.07 12.30
C GLU A 859 -0.44 15.31 12.89
N PHE A 860 -1.25 14.24 12.96
CA PHE A 860 -2.63 14.32 13.47
C PHE A 860 -2.70 14.90 14.89
N LYS A 861 -1.77 14.51 15.77
CA LYS A 861 -1.72 15.00 17.16
C LYS A 861 -1.60 16.53 17.23
N GLY A 862 -0.71 17.12 16.42
CA GLY A 862 -0.51 18.57 16.39
C GLY A 862 -1.77 19.32 15.95
N LEU A 863 -2.47 18.82 14.93
CA LEU A 863 -3.76 19.38 14.50
C LEU A 863 -4.83 19.23 15.59
N ALA A 864 -4.97 18.03 16.19
CA ALA A 864 -5.99 17.73 17.18
C ALA A 864 -5.85 18.60 18.43
N SER A 865 -4.64 18.69 19.01
CA SER A 865 -4.37 19.56 20.17
C SER A 865 -4.56 21.04 19.85
N CYS A 866 -4.27 21.47 18.61
CA CYS A 866 -4.50 22.85 18.18
C CYS A 866 -6.00 23.19 18.10
N LEU A 867 -6.81 22.29 17.54
CA LEU A 867 -8.27 22.45 17.47
C LEU A 867 -8.93 22.33 18.85
N ASP A 868 -8.40 21.48 19.74
CA ASP A 868 -8.89 21.36 21.12
C ASP A 868 -8.79 22.69 21.87
N VAL A 869 -7.65 23.40 21.77
CA VAL A 869 -7.51 24.76 22.32
C VAL A 869 -8.50 25.75 21.69
N MET A 870 -8.79 25.64 20.39
CA MET A 870 -9.73 26.54 19.71
C MET A 870 -11.19 26.32 20.12
N TYR A 871 -11.60 25.08 20.37
CA TYR A 871 -12.97 24.71 20.75
C TYR A 871 -13.17 24.72 22.27
N ASN A 872 -12.37 23.92 22.98
CA ASN A 872 -12.55 23.58 24.40
C ASN A 872 -11.64 24.37 25.35
N GLY A 873 -10.54 24.94 24.86
CA GLY A 873 -9.58 25.68 25.68
C GLY A 873 -10.17 26.91 26.38
N GLU A 874 -9.61 27.25 27.53
CA GLU A 874 -9.99 28.46 28.28
C GLU A 874 -9.61 29.74 27.50
N MET A 875 -10.21 30.89 27.85
CA MET A 875 -9.85 32.18 27.23
C MET A 875 -8.34 32.43 27.27
N ASN A 876 -7.69 32.13 28.40
CA ASN A 876 -6.25 32.27 28.57
C ASN A 876 -5.45 31.50 27.51
N GLU A 877 -5.88 30.27 27.18
CA GLU A 877 -5.22 29.38 26.23
C GLU A 877 -5.50 29.80 24.78
N LYS A 878 -6.75 30.17 24.48
CA LYS A 878 -7.16 30.72 23.17
C LYS A 878 -6.38 31.99 22.84
N ILE A 879 -6.24 32.92 23.79
CA ILE A 879 -5.43 34.14 23.63
C ILE A 879 -3.94 33.80 23.55
N LYS A 880 -3.42 32.81 24.30
CA LYS A 880 -2.02 32.36 24.23
C LYS A 880 -1.68 31.75 22.87
N LEU A 881 -2.61 31.00 22.27
CA LEU A 881 -2.50 30.49 20.91
C LEU A 881 -2.51 31.63 19.88
N LEU A 882 -3.49 32.54 19.95
CA LEU A 882 -3.53 33.72 19.07
C LEU A 882 -2.26 34.58 19.22
N TYR A 883 -1.73 34.76 20.42
CA TYR A 883 -0.47 35.47 20.66
C TYR A 883 0.70 34.78 19.94
N LYS A 884 0.86 33.46 20.13
CA LYS A 884 1.89 32.66 19.46
C LYS A 884 1.81 32.74 17.93
N LEU A 885 0.62 32.81 17.35
CA LEU A 885 0.42 32.94 15.89
C LEU A 885 0.91 34.29 15.32
N HIS A 886 1.15 35.30 16.17
CA HIS A 886 1.54 36.65 15.76
C HIS A 886 2.98 37.01 16.13
N ILE A 887 3.80 36.03 16.52
CA ILE A 887 5.24 36.16 16.77
C ILE A 887 6.02 35.06 16.03
N PRO A 888 7.35 35.19 15.84
CA PRO A 888 8.18 34.12 15.30
C PRO A 888 8.13 32.84 16.18
N PRO A 889 8.18 31.63 15.60
CA PRO A 889 8.34 31.32 14.17
C PRO A 889 7.05 31.38 13.34
N ALA A 890 5.89 31.51 13.98
CA ALA A 890 4.58 31.46 13.31
C ALA A 890 4.36 32.65 12.36
N LEU A 891 4.88 33.84 12.70
CA LEU A 891 4.95 35.00 11.82
C LEU A 891 6.33 35.09 11.14
N THR A 892 6.38 35.43 9.84
CA THR A 892 7.64 35.64 9.10
C THR A 892 7.73 37.04 8.48
N GLU A 893 8.94 37.58 8.37
CA GLU A 893 9.20 38.95 7.90
C GLU A 893 8.63 39.26 6.50
N ASN A 894 8.57 38.22 5.65
CA ASN A 894 8.14 38.26 4.25
C ASN A 894 6.62 38.15 4.02
N GLU A 895 5.79 38.09 5.06
CA GLU A 895 4.33 38.04 4.87
C GLU A 895 3.82 39.27 4.11
N ARG A 896 2.93 39.04 3.13
CA ARG A 896 2.37 40.06 2.21
C ARG A 896 1.34 40.95 2.90
N ASP A 897 1.78 41.65 3.94
CA ASP A 897 1.00 42.54 4.80
C ASP A 897 0.36 43.76 4.09
N SER A 898 0.73 44.00 2.83
CA SER A 898 0.17 45.06 1.98
C SER A 898 -1.13 44.68 1.25
N GLN A 899 -1.63 43.43 1.41
CA GLN A 899 -2.85 42.95 0.75
C GLN A 899 -3.93 42.39 1.70
N SER A 900 -4.03 42.89 2.94
CA SER A 900 -5.25 42.69 3.72
C SER A 900 -6.43 43.44 3.04
N PRO A 901 -7.60 42.81 2.81
CA PRO A 901 -8.75 43.47 2.18
C PRO A 901 -9.35 44.59 3.04
N LEU A 902 -9.05 44.60 4.34
CA LEU A 902 -9.37 45.68 5.26
C LEU A 902 -8.47 46.90 4.98
N LYS A 903 -8.96 47.81 4.12
CA LYS A 903 -8.43 49.17 4.01
C LYS A 903 -8.34 49.81 5.40
N ASN A 904 -7.11 50.08 5.87
CA ASN A 904 -6.75 50.69 7.16
C ASN A 904 -7.92 51.37 7.92
N PRO A 905 -8.60 50.65 8.84
CA PRO A 905 -9.58 51.28 9.72
C PRO A 905 -8.91 52.28 10.68
N LEU A 906 -7.67 51.97 11.08
CA LEU A 906 -6.94 52.61 12.18
C LEU A 906 -6.37 54.02 11.88
N LEU A 907 -6.57 54.60 10.69
CA LEU A 907 -6.04 55.92 10.33
C LEU A 907 -7.04 56.87 9.64
N SER A 908 -8.34 56.55 9.61
CA SER A 908 -9.37 57.41 9.01
C SER A 908 -10.45 57.89 10.01
N THR A 909 -10.08 58.12 11.27
CA THR A 909 -10.90 58.85 12.24
C THR A 909 -10.23 60.18 12.61
N SER A 910 -10.33 61.18 11.72
CA SER A 910 -9.90 62.56 11.97
C SER A 910 -10.82 63.31 12.96
N ARG A 911 -11.30 62.62 14.00
CA ARG A 911 -12.11 63.15 15.09
C ARG A 911 -11.59 62.58 16.41
N PRO A 912 -11.12 63.42 17.35
CA PRO A 912 -10.88 62.95 18.71
C PRO A 912 -12.23 62.57 19.32
N LEU A 913 -12.39 61.29 19.66
CA LEU A 913 -13.50 60.83 20.50
C LEU A 913 -13.24 61.34 21.93
N VAL A 914 -13.67 62.58 22.18
CA VAL A 914 -13.78 63.13 23.53
C VAL A 914 -14.78 62.27 24.28
N ILE A 915 -14.29 61.44 25.20
CA ILE A 915 -15.14 60.70 26.14
C ILE A 915 -15.86 61.72 27.02
N GLY A 916 -17.13 61.97 26.68
CA GLY A 916 -18.02 62.81 27.45
C GLY A 916 -18.36 62.11 28.77
N LYS A 917 -17.87 62.64 29.89
CA LYS A 917 -18.20 62.13 31.22
C LYS A 917 -19.70 62.27 31.50
N SER A 918 -20.39 61.15 31.66
CA SER A 918 -21.60 61.04 32.48
C SER A 918 -21.25 60.32 33.79
N ASN A 919 -21.69 60.88 34.93
CA ASN A 919 -21.33 60.37 36.25
C ASN A 919 -21.96 59.00 36.54
N GLY A 920 -21.15 58.06 37.02
CA GLY A 920 -21.57 56.74 37.52
C GLY A 920 -20.41 55.74 37.39
N ASP A 921 -19.78 55.39 38.52
CA ASP A 921 -18.73 54.38 38.68
C ASP A 921 -17.73 54.22 37.52
N ALA A 922 -16.81 55.19 37.44
CA ALA A 922 -15.58 55.04 36.68
C ALA A 922 -14.70 53.97 37.35
N VAL A 923 -14.83 52.72 36.90
CA VAL A 923 -13.88 51.64 37.19
C VAL A 923 -12.51 52.12 36.73
N ASP A 924 -11.55 52.16 37.65
CA ASP A 924 -10.19 52.60 37.37
C ASP A 924 -9.43 51.47 36.66
N TYR A 925 -9.64 51.37 35.34
CA TYR A 925 -9.09 50.31 34.48
C TYR A 925 -7.57 50.17 34.63
N GLN A 926 -6.82 51.26 34.85
CA GLN A 926 -5.38 51.19 35.09
C GLN A 926 -5.03 50.53 36.44
N LYS A 927 -5.87 50.69 37.46
CA LYS A 927 -5.72 50.06 38.77
C LYS A 927 -6.17 48.59 38.76
N GLN A 928 -7.24 48.27 38.04
CA GLN A 928 -7.67 46.88 37.80
C GLN A 928 -6.60 46.11 37.04
N LEU A 929 -6.08 46.64 35.94
CA LEU A 929 -5.00 46.04 35.16
C LEU A 929 -3.74 45.79 36.00
N LYS A 930 -3.31 46.78 36.82
CA LYS A 930 -2.15 46.62 37.72
C LYS A 930 -2.36 45.52 38.76
N GLN A 931 -3.59 45.32 39.22
CA GLN A 931 -3.92 44.22 40.14
C GLN A 931 -3.87 42.86 39.40
N MET A 932 -4.46 42.76 38.21
CA MET A 932 -4.46 41.53 37.41
C MET A 932 -3.04 41.10 36.99
N LEU A 933 -2.20 42.04 36.56
CA LEU A 933 -0.78 41.76 36.27
C LEU A 933 -0.02 41.26 37.51
N LYS A 934 -0.36 41.74 38.70
CA LYS A 934 0.24 41.29 39.97
C LYS A 934 -0.24 39.91 40.40
N ASP A 935 -1.47 39.53 40.06
CA ASP A 935 -2.01 38.21 40.37
C ASP A 935 -1.54 37.15 39.36
N LEU A 936 -1.48 37.48 38.06
CA LEU A 936 -0.82 36.65 37.03
C LEU A 936 0.67 36.40 37.35
N ALA A 937 1.38 37.40 37.89
CA ALA A 937 2.77 37.25 38.30
C ALA A 937 2.96 36.24 39.45
N LYS A 938 2.00 36.12 40.39
CA LYS A 938 2.04 35.09 41.45
C LYS A 938 1.72 33.70 40.92
N GLU A 939 0.90 33.60 39.88
CA GLU A 939 0.56 32.33 39.25
C GLU A 939 1.76 31.72 38.51
N LYS A 940 2.59 32.60 37.93
CA LYS A 940 3.84 32.29 37.22
C LYS A 940 4.89 31.60 38.11
N ASP A 941 4.96 31.93 39.40
CA ASP A 941 5.88 31.28 40.36
C ASP A 941 5.54 29.79 40.63
N ASN A 942 4.33 29.32 40.26
CA ASN A 942 3.89 27.94 40.48
C ASN A 942 4.03 27.02 39.25
N LYS A 943 4.34 27.56 38.06
CA LYS A 943 4.52 26.78 36.81
C LYS A 943 5.83 27.16 36.13
N ALA A 944 6.73 26.20 35.99
CA ALA A 944 8.03 26.38 35.31
C ALA A 944 7.90 26.47 33.78
N GLU A 945 7.13 27.44 33.28
CA GLU A 945 7.02 27.74 31.85
C GLU A 945 8.11 28.71 31.36
N LYS A 946 8.54 28.52 30.11
CA LYS A 946 9.51 29.37 29.42
C LYS A 946 8.83 30.68 29.00
N GLU A 947 9.44 31.84 29.29
CA GLU A 947 8.85 33.13 28.93
C GLU A 947 8.63 33.27 27.41
N LEU A 948 7.45 33.78 27.03
CA LEU A 948 7.11 34.05 25.63
C LEU A 948 7.82 35.32 25.13
N PRO A 949 8.32 35.35 23.87
CA PRO A 949 8.82 36.56 23.25
C PRO A 949 7.82 37.72 23.32
N LYS A 950 8.29 38.95 23.52
CA LYS A 950 7.45 40.15 23.48
C LYS A 950 7.08 40.49 22.04
N MET A 951 5.85 40.96 21.86
CA MET A 951 5.28 41.35 20.59
C MET A 951 5.62 42.81 20.28
N SER A 952 6.20 43.07 19.11
CA SER A 952 6.48 44.40 18.57
C SER A 952 5.22 45.13 18.10
N GLN A 953 5.33 46.43 17.78
CA GLN A 953 4.19 47.22 17.29
C GLN A 953 3.60 46.67 15.98
N ARG A 954 4.44 46.19 15.05
CA ARG A 954 3.99 45.60 13.79
C ARG A 954 3.17 44.33 14.03
N GLU A 955 3.68 43.46 14.89
CA GLU A 955 3.04 42.20 15.26
C GLU A 955 1.71 42.44 16.00
N PHE A 956 1.67 43.41 16.91
CA PHE A 956 0.47 43.80 17.62
C PHE A 956 -0.62 44.36 16.69
N ILE A 957 -0.26 45.16 15.69
CA ILE A 957 -1.21 45.62 14.65
C ILE A 957 -1.80 44.42 13.89
N GLN A 958 -1.02 43.38 13.61
CA GLN A 958 -1.51 42.16 12.96
C GLN A 958 -2.42 41.33 13.88
N PHE A 959 -2.09 41.23 15.16
CA PHE A 959 -2.94 40.61 16.18
C PHE A 959 -4.32 41.30 16.24
N CYS A 960 -4.35 42.64 16.31
CA CYS A 960 -5.59 43.41 16.25
C CYS A 960 -6.37 43.17 14.95
N LYS A 961 -5.72 43.20 13.77
CA LYS A 961 -6.39 42.93 12.47
C LYS A 961 -7.04 41.54 12.43
N THR A 962 -6.38 40.53 13.00
CA THR A 962 -6.93 39.18 13.13
C THR A 962 -8.20 39.21 13.99
N LEU A 963 -8.17 39.84 15.16
CA LEU A 963 -9.36 39.96 16.02
C LEU A 963 -10.52 40.68 15.31
N TYR A 964 -10.25 41.81 14.63
CA TYR A 964 -11.25 42.48 13.78
C TYR A 964 -11.84 41.53 12.72
N SER A 965 -11.02 40.68 12.11
CA SER A 965 -11.49 39.72 11.09
C SER A 965 -12.24 38.52 11.68
N MET A 966 -12.02 38.18 12.96
CA MET A 966 -12.72 37.12 13.70
C MET A 966 -14.11 37.54 14.20
N PHE A 967 -14.33 38.83 14.45
CA PHE A 967 -15.63 39.35 14.91
C PHE A 967 -16.59 39.67 13.76
N HIS A 968 -16.12 39.62 12.52
CA HIS A 968 -16.94 39.90 11.35
C HIS A 968 -18.05 38.84 11.19
N GLU A 969 -19.27 39.29 10.90
CA GLU A 969 -20.49 38.46 10.86
C GLU A 969 -20.97 37.89 12.22
N ASP A 970 -20.34 38.20 13.37
CA ASP A 970 -20.89 37.84 14.69
C ASP A 970 -22.08 38.77 15.07
N PRO A 971 -23.14 38.26 15.72
CA PRO A 971 -24.27 39.09 16.15
C PRO A 971 -23.91 40.28 17.06
N GLU A 972 -22.79 40.20 17.80
CA GLU A 972 -22.30 41.24 18.71
C GLU A 972 -21.12 42.05 18.10
N GLU A 973 -20.89 41.96 16.77
CA GLU A 973 -19.79 42.59 16.01
C GLU A 973 -19.49 44.05 16.42
N ASN A 974 -20.52 44.89 16.60
CA ASN A 974 -20.35 46.30 16.99
C ASN A 974 -19.78 46.48 18.41
N ASP A 975 -20.24 45.67 19.36
CA ASP A 975 -19.79 45.75 20.76
C ASP A 975 -18.38 45.15 20.91
N LEU A 976 -18.08 44.10 20.14
CA LEU A 976 -16.73 43.52 20.03
C LEU A 976 -15.73 44.52 19.42
N TYR A 977 -16.12 45.25 18.36
CA TYR A 977 -15.30 46.32 17.78
C TYR A 977 -15.08 47.50 18.73
N GLN A 978 -16.06 47.85 19.55
CA GLN A 978 -15.91 48.90 20.56
C GLN A 978 -14.97 48.44 21.70
N ALA A 979 -15.14 47.21 22.18
CA ALA A 979 -14.29 46.62 23.21
C ALA A 979 -12.81 46.51 22.77
N ILE A 980 -12.55 45.97 21.57
CA ILE A 980 -11.17 45.86 21.08
C ILE A 980 -10.52 47.22 20.81
N ALA A 981 -11.30 48.25 20.46
CA ALA A 981 -10.78 49.62 20.36
C ALA A 981 -10.36 50.19 21.72
N THR A 982 -11.12 49.92 22.80
CA THR A 982 -10.73 50.29 24.17
C THR A 982 -9.43 49.57 24.57
N VAL A 983 -9.36 48.25 24.40
CA VAL A 983 -8.16 47.44 24.72
C VAL A 983 -6.94 47.89 23.92
N THR A 984 -7.10 48.14 22.62
CA THR A 984 -6.00 48.63 21.77
C THR A 984 -5.48 49.99 22.25
N THR A 985 -6.37 50.89 22.67
CA THR A 985 -6.00 52.20 23.22
C THR A 985 -5.24 52.06 24.54
N LEU A 986 -5.69 51.15 25.42
CA LEU A 986 -5.03 50.85 26.71
C LEU A 986 -3.61 50.31 26.49
N LEU A 987 -3.47 49.34 25.57
CA LEU A 987 -2.18 48.69 25.26
C LEU A 987 -1.18 49.64 24.61
N LEU A 988 -1.61 50.52 23.71
CA LEU A 988 -0.76 51.57 23.15
C LEU A 988 -0.20 52.49 24.24
N GLN A 989 -1.04 52.95 25.17
CA GLN A 989 -0.61 53.78 26.31
C GLN A 989 0.40 53.06 27.22
N ILE A 990 0.23 51.75 27.44
CA ILE A 990 1.15 50.94 28.26
C ILE A 990 2.53 50.81 27.58
N GLY A 991 2.55 50.49 26.28
CA GLY A 991 3.82 50.37 25.54
C GLY A 991 4.55 51.72 25.37
N GLU A 992 3.82 52.83 25.20
CA GLU A 992 4.40 54.18 25.24
C GLU A 992 5.02 54.52 26.60
N VAL A 993 4.40 54.07 27.70
CA VAL A 993 4.98 54.23 29.05
C VAL A 993 6.23 53.35 29.22
N GLY A 994 6.25 52.14 28.65
CA GLY A 994 7.44 51.28 28.60
C GLY A 994 8.62 51.95 27.87
N GLN A 995 8.38 52.56 26.71
CA GLN A 995 9.38 53.36 25.98
C GLN A 995 9.91 54.51 26.84
N ARG A 996 9.03 55.24 27.54
CA ARG A 996 9.44 56.34 28.43
C ARG A 996 10.31 55.85 29.58
N SER A 997 9.98 54.72 30.21
CA SER A 997 10.78 54.10 31.28
C SER A 997 12.21 53.77 30.81
N ILE A 998 12.38 53.27 29.58
CA ILE A 998 13.70 52.97 29.00
C ILE A 998 14.46 54.27 28.68
N SER A 999 13.77 55.32 28.20
CA SER A 999 14.38 56.64 27.95
C SER A 999 14.79 57.42 29.20
N LEU A 1000 14.23 57.09 30.37
CA LEU A 1000 14.47 57.74 31.66
C LEU A 1000 15.36 56.90 32.60
N GLY A 1001 15.81 55.72 32.19
CA GLY A 1001 16.71 54.83 32.91
C GLY A 1001 18.17 55.29 33.00
N SER A 1002 18.41 56.57 33.32
CA SER A 1002 19.74 57.13 33.57
C SER A 1002 19.65 58.20 34.66
N GLY A 1003 19.30 57.77 35.87
CA GLY A 1003 19.19 58.64 37.04
C GLY A 1003 18.74 57.85 38.26
N SER A 1004 19.69 57.43 39.07
CA SER A 1004 19.44 57.00 40.43
C SER A 1004 18.86 58.16 41.25
N ASP A 1005 17.86 57.88 42.08
CA ASP A 1005 17.99 58.18 43.51
C ASP A 1005 17.04 57.32 44.33
N GLU A 1006 17.55 56.81 45.44
CA GLU A 1006 16.86 55.93 46.37
C GLU A 1006 15.98 56.74 47.35
N PHE A 1007 14.95 56.10 47.89
CA PHE A 1007 14.57 56.34 49.28
C PHE A 1007 14.37 54.98 49.96
N THR A 1008 15.40 54.58 50.69
CA THR A 1008 15.48 53.40 51.54
C THR A 1008 15.07 53.76 52.98
N GLU A 1009 14.46 52.80 53.67
CA GLU A 1009 14.56 52.71 55.13
C GLU A 1009 14.77 51.23 55.52
N ASP A 1010 15.55 51.02 56.58
CA ASP A 1010 16.40 49.85 56.83
C ASP A 1010 15.70 48.51 57.19
N LEU A 1011 16.40 47.39 56.96
CA LEU A 1011 17.07 46.62 58.03
C LEU A 1011 18.04 45.54 57.51
N GLN A 1012 19.10 45.30 58.29
CA GLN A 1012 20.38 44.66 57.89
C GLN A 1012 20.39 43.12 57.87
N PRO A 1013 21.39 42.52 57.20
CA PRO A 1013 22.01 41.26 57.62
C PRO A 1013 23.54 41.37 57.86
N GLU A 1014 24.12 40.44 58.64
CA GLU A 1014 25.55 40.41 58.97
C GLU A 1014 26.43 39.66 57.94
N ALA A 1015 27.65 40.20 57.75
CA ALA A 1015 28.98 39.57 57.59
C ALA A 1015 29.14 38.03 57.44
N SER A 1016 30.17 37.48 56.77
CA SER A 1016 31.36 38.01 56.05
C SER A 1016 32.12 36.92 55.26
N ALA A 1017 32.98 37.33 54.30
CA ALA A 1017 34.32 36.78 53.88
C ALA A 1017 34.61 35.25 53.89
N SER A 1018 35.42 34.61 53.03
CA SER A 1018 36.22 34.91 51.81
C SER A 1018 36.83 33.55 51.32
N ASP A 1019 37.65 33.37 50.26
CA ASP A 1019 38.32 34.28 49.31
C ASP A 1019 38.75 33.58 47.99
N GLN A 1020 39.08 34.40 46.96
CA GLN A 1020 40.08 34.29 45.87
C GLN A 1020 40.47 32.97 45.13
N ASP A 1021 40.55 33.07 43.79
CA ASP A 1021 41.86 33.11 43.09
C ASP A 1021 41.78 33.88 41.74
N ALA A 1022 42.91 34.37 41.19
CA ALA A 1022 42.95 35.33 40.06
C ALA A 1022 44.07 35.04 39.04
N VAL A 1023 44.01 35.56 37.78
CA VAL A 1023 45.19 35.91 36.91
C VAL A 1023 44.84 36.92 35.79
N PHE A 1024 45.39 38.14 35.94
CA PHE A 1024 46.08 39.09 35.02
C PHE A 1024 46.04 39.17 33.46
N THR A 1025 46.30 40.43 33.00
CA THR A 1025 46.99 40.94 31.77
C THR A 1025 46.25 40.91 30.41
N ASP A 1026 45.89 42.06 29.79
CA ASP A 1026 46.67 43.02 28.94
C ASP A 1026 46.75 42.62 27.44
N THR A 1027 46.84 43.48 26.40
CA THR A 1027 46.95 44.96 26.27
C THR A 1027 46.46 45.47 24.88
N VAL A 1028 45.90 46.68 24.84
CA VAL A 1028 46.09 47.78 23.82
C VAL A 1028 45.93 47.50 22.29
N LYS A 1029 44.96 48.18 21.64
CA LYS A 1029 45.19 49.21 20.58
C LYS A 1029 43.92 49.94 20.08
N ALA A 1030 43.96 51.27 20.10
CA ALA A 1030 43.25 52.20 19.21
C ALA A 1030 44.31 52.81 18.23
N PRO A 1031 44.03 53.74 17.26
CA PRO A 1031 42.83 54.58 17.08
C PRO A 1031 42.40 54.94 15.62
N HIS A 1032 41.39 55.83 15.49
CA HIS A 1032 41.13 56.80 14.38
C HIS A 1032 40.60 56.27 13.02
N LYS A 1033 39.72 56.98 12.27
CA LYS A 1033 38.87 58.18 12.49
C LYS A 1033 37.85 58.37 11.34
N ASP A 1034 36.83 59.22 11.56
CA ASP A 1034 35.98 59.95 10.56
C ASP A 1034 35.06 59.10 9.62
N SER A 1035 33.82 59.49 9.25
CA SER A 1035 32.91 60.57 9.72
C SER A 1035 31.47 60.45 9.15
N GLN A 1036 30.43 60.65 9.99
CA GLN A 1036 28.99 60.95 9.71
C GLN A 1036 28.11 59.91 8.94
N PRO A 1037 26.77 59.97 9.10
CA PRO A 1037 25.98 60.20 10.32
C PRO A 1037 24.98 59.05 10.58
N SER A 1038 24.81 58.63 11.83
CA SER A 1038 23.79 57.64 12.21
C SER A 1038 22.39 58.27 12.24
N PRO A 1039 21.37 57.71 11.56
CA PRO A 1039 19.99 58.03 11.89
C PRO A 1039 19.66 57.52 13.29
N VAL A 1040 18.74 58.20 13.96
CA VAL A 1040 18.27 57.88 15.31
C VAL A 1040 17.59 56.51 15.30
N THR A 1041 18.03 55.59 16.14
CA THR A 1041 17.28 54.38 16.47
C THR A 1041 16.06 54.78 17.29
N GLU A 1042 14.86 54.70 16.70
CA GLU A 1042 13.61 54.71 17.45
C GLU A 1042 13.60 53.51 18.41
N GLY A 1043 13.14 53.70 19.65
CA GLY A 1043 13.10 52.62 20.63
C GLY A 1043 11.91 51.71 20.38
N ASP A 1044 12.14 50.44 20.07
CA ASP A 1044 11.10 49.49 19.68
C ASP A 1044 10.00 49.35 20.76
N TRP A 1045 8.79 49.80 20.42
CA TRP A 1045 7.59 49.54 21.21
C TRP A 1045 7.34 48.03 21.25
N THR A 1046 7.20 47.49 22.46
CA THR A 1046 6.90 46.07 22.69
C THR A 1046 5.89 45.87 23.81
N VAL A 1047 5.11 44.80 23.71
CA VAL A 1047 4.09 44.39 24.67
C VAL A 1047 4.23 42.90 24.98
N SER A 1048 3.95 42.46 26.22
CA SER A 1048 4.02 41.04 26.58
C SER A 1048 2.64 40.37 26.58
N PHE A 1049 2.63 39.04 26.55
CA PHE A 1049 1.41 38.23 26.64
C PHE A 1049 0.55 38.60 27.86
N GLU A 1050 1.17 38.78 29.03
CA GLU A 1050 0.44 39.12 30.28
C GLU A 1050 -0.25 40.49 30.18
N HIS A 1051 0.35 41.47 29.49
CA HIS A 1051 -0.27 42.77 29.25
C HIS A 1051 -1.47 42.67 28.30
N ILE A 1052 -1.34 41.91 27.20
CA ILE A 1052 -2.44 41.68 26.26
C ILE A 1052 -3.59 40.95 26.96
N LEU A 1053 -3.30 39.84 27.66
CA LEU A 1053 -4.30 39.04 28.36
C LEU A 1053 -5.03 39.86 29.43
N ALA A 1054 -4.29 40.52 30.33
CA ALA A 1054 -4.89 41.31 31.39
C ALA A 1054 -5.71 42.50 30.87
N SER A 1055 -5.39 43.03 29.67
CA SER A 1055 -6.19 44.09 29.03
C SER A 1055 -7.45 43.53 28.34
N LEU A 1056 -7.37 42.39 27.67
CA LEU A 1056 -8.55 41.73 27.08
C LEU A 1056 -9.58 41.35 28.15
N LEU A 1057 -9.11 40.88 29.32
CA LEU A 1057 -9.95 40.53 30.46
C LEU A 1057 -10.66 41.74 31.13
N THR A 1058 -10.36 42.99 30.77
CA THR A 1058 -11.13 44.14 31.28
C THR A 1058 -12.44 44.39 30.52
N GLU A 1059 -12.64 43.76 29.36
CA GLU A 1059 -13.83 43.97 28.52
C GLU A 1059 -14.69 42.70 28.45
N GLN A 1060 -15.85 42.72 29.12
CA GLN A 1060 -16.71 41.54 29.25
C GLN A 1060 -17.18 40.97 27.91
N SER A 1061 -17.40 41.80 26.88
CA SER A 1061 -17.80 41.32 25.54
C SER A 1061 -16.74 40.43 24.90
N LEU A 1062 -15.45 40.72 25.11
CA LEU A 1062 -14.36 39.89 24.61
C LEU A 1062 -14.23 38.59 25.41
N VAL A 1063 -14.43 38.65 26.73
CA VAL A 1063 -14.51 37.44 27.59
C VAL A 1063 -15.64 36.53 27.11
N ASN A 1064 -16.85 37.07 26.96
CA ASN A 1064 -18.02 36.34 26.48
C ASN A 1064 -17.78 35.68 25.12
N PHE A 1065 -17.09 36.37 24.19
CA PHE A 1065 -16.78 35.83 22.86
C PHE A 1065 -15.82 34.62 22.93
N PHE A 1066 -14.75 34.70 23.73
CA PHE A 1066 -13.76 33.62 23.82
C PHE A 1066 -14.19 32.44 24.71
N GLU A 1067 -15.05 32.68 25.70
CA GLU A 1067 -15.64 31.65 26.56
C GLU A 1067 -16.94 31.03 25.98
N LYS A 1068 -17.47 31.58 24.88
CA LYS A 1068 -18.63 31.04 24.15
C LYS A 1068 -18.37 29.56 23.79
N PRO A 1069 -19.26 28.62 24.17
CA PRO A 1069 -19.11 27.22 23.80
C PRO A 1069 -19.28 27.05 22.29
N LEU A 1070 -18.45 26.18 21.70
CA LEU A 1070 -18.40 25.92 20.26
C LEU A 1070 -18.59 24.43 20.00
N GLU A 1071 -19.39 24.08 18.99
CA GLU A 1071 -19.65 22.69 18.61
C GLU A 1071 -18.82 22.28 17.38
N LEU A 1072 -18.03 21.21 17.51
CA LEU A 1072 -17.21 20.67 16.42
C LEU A 1072 -18.04 19.81 15.44
N LYS A 1073 -19.03 19.05 15.94
CA LYS A 1073 -19.88 18.16 15.14
C LYS A 1073 -20.44 18.75 13.83
N PRO A 1074 -21.11 19.91 13.81
CA PRO A 1074 -21.66 20.46 12.56
C PRO A 1074 -20.57 20.83 11.54
N LYS A 1075 -19.37 21.21 12.00
CA LYS A 1075 -18.22 21.46 11.12
C LYS A 1075 -17.68 20.17 10.52
N LEU A 1076 -17.62 19.07 11.28
CA LEU A 1076 -17.24 17.74 10.78
C LEU A 1076 -18.22 17.20 9.73
N GLU A 1077 -19.53 17.31 9.98
CA GLU A 1077 -20.56 16.90 9.01
C GLU A 1077 -20.47 17.69 7.70
N ASN A 1078 -20.28 19.01 7.79
CA ASN A 1078 -20.09 19.88 6.63
C ASN A 1078 -18.77 19.59 5.89
N ALA A 1079 -17.69 19.31 6.62
CA ALA A 1079 -16.40 18.93 6.06
C ALA A 1079 -16.50 17.64 5.23
N LYS A 1080 -17.13 16.60 5.79
CA LYS A 1080 -17.37 15.31 5.10
C LYS A 1080 -18.09 15.45 3.75
N LEU A 1081 -18.92 16.48 3.58
CA LEU A 1081 -19.63 16.74 2.31
C LEU A 1081 -18.80 17.56 1.31
N ASN A 1082 -17.98 18.49 1.80
CA ASN A 1082 -17.35 19.53 0.97
C ASN A 1082 -15.85 19.34 0.72
N GLN A 1083 -15.20 18.39 1.39
CA GLN A 1083 -13.76 18.13 1.29
C GLN A 1083 -13.27 17.97 -0.17
N TYR A 1084 -13.96 17.15 -0.97
CA TYR A 1084 -13.62 16.98 -2.40
C TYR A 1084 -13.86 18.25 -3.23
N ASN A 1085 -14.89 19.05 -2.92
CA ASN A 1085 -15.28 20.22 -3.71
C ASN A 1085 -14.28 21.40 -3.60
N LEU A 1086 -13.54 21.49 -2.50
CA LEU A 1086 -12.56 22.57 -2.30
C LEU A 1086 -11.37 22.48 -3.26
N LYS A 1087 -10.94 21.26 -3.64
CA LYS A 1087 -9.79 21.06 -4.54
C LYS A 1087 -10.14 21.24 -6.01
N THR A 1088 -11.36 20.89 -6.43
CA THR A 1088 -11.82 21.03 -7.82
C THR A 1088 -11.91 22.50 -8.28
N ASN A 1089 -12.08 23.44 -7.34
CA ASN A 1089 -12.02 24.89 -7.61
C ASN A 1089 -10.62 25.50 -7.40
N GLY A 1090 -9.71 24.82 -6.69
CA GLY A 1090 -8.38 25.33 -6.37
C GLY A 1090 -7.37 25.14 -7.52
N MET A 1091 -7.34 23.96 -8.13
CA MET A 1091 -6.33 23.62 -9.16
C MET A 1091 -6.59 24.34 -10.50
N SER A 1092 -7.85 24.62 -10.84
CA SER A 1092 -8.22 25.38 -12.05
C SER A 1092 -7.78 26.85 -12.01
N CYS A 1093 -7.56 27.41 -10.82
CA CYS A 1093 -6.94 28.73 -10.65
C CYS A 1093 -5.41 28.71 -10.79
N GLN A 1094 -4.74 27.59 -10.45
CA GLN A 1094 -3.29 27.47 -10.61
C GLN A 1094 -2.88 27.31 -12.07
N SER A 1095 -3.54 26.44 -12.85
CA SER A 1095 -3.23 26.25 -14.28
C SER A 1095 -3.45 27.52 -15.11
N ARG A 1096 -4.51 28.29 -14.82
CA ARG A 1096 -4.72 29.63 -15.44
C ARG A 1096 -3.64 30.65 -15.05
N GLY A 1097 -3.06 30.54 -13.85
CA GLY A 1097 -2.01 31.43 -13.37
C GLY A 1097 -0.66 31.27 -14.09
N GLU A 1098 -0.34 30.05 -14.54
CA GLU A 1098 0.91 29.77 -15.25
C GLU A 1098 0.83 30.16 -16.74
N HIS A 1099 -0.30 29.88 -17.41
CA HIS A 1099 -0.53 30.37 -18.78
C HIS A 1099 -0.55 31.90 -18.87
N ALA A 1100 -0.98 32.62 -17.83
CA ALA A 1100 -0.93 34.09 -17.80
C ALA A 1100 0.51 34.65 -17.72
N LYS A 1101 1.44 33.93 -17.10
CA LYS A 1101 2.85 34.35 -16.97
C LYS A 1101 3.68 34.09 -18.23
N LEU A 1102 3.33 33.09 -19.03
CA LEU A 1102 4.03 32.75 -20.28
C LEU A 1102 3.75 33.74 -21.44
N ASN A 1103 2.74 34.60 -21.32
CA ASN A 1103 2.43 35.64 -22.31
C ASN A 1103 2.92 37.06 -21.91
N THR A 1104 3.78 37.18 -20.89
CA THR A 1104 4.34 38.48 -20.41
C THR A 1104 5.86 38.47 -20.20
N GLN A 1105 6.60 37.66 -20.95
CA GLN A 1105 8.06 37.78 -21.17
C GLN A 1105 8.38 37.89 -22.66
#